data_AF-A0A9P3NEE9-F1
#
_entry.id   AF-A0A9P3NEE9-F1
#
_cell.length_a   1.000
_cell.length_b   1.000
_cell.length_c   1.000
_cell.angle_alpha   90.00
_cell.angle_beta   90.00
_cell.angle_gamma   90.00
#
_symmetry.space_group_name_H-M   'P 1'
#
loop_
_entity.id
_entity.type
_entity.pdbx_description
1 polymer ?
#
loop_
_entity_poly.entity_id
_entity_poly.type
_entity_poly.pdbx_seq_one_letter_code
_entity_poly.pdbx_strand_id
1 'polypeptide(L)'
;MQPLRLTPKVPVIVSSSAFTTRYSGASDPSHRSRAQAVRANGIGPNSSQTPACEFGPWNPQIGSQVASDPSAAYVDESFEIDLAESSDSDNVPADDVGNGAPSASVKTRSPADEYMSDVEEVDDGSVTASGFSEMEEAGVGSWEHRMKALESLAEGLMPPWEQEGLMKDVSGLSVDALVSADAVYNKELSWLAFNWRVLYQALDKRTPLMERLRFLAITARNLDEFFCKRVGALKRQQAAGMANLIGHRSSWLWTPSQSLKIVAREVEQLVQMQLQCLQQDLLPSLRKHGISLVHWDELDTPAKDKLRAYYRAWLEPIITPLAVDPGHPFPFIGNMSLGIAVALRDPVDDDHEFAIVSVPNTCNRWHPLVRPNEEGSNEERNAFISVEEIIKANLASLFGGMEITSAHFFRVTRNADVERNEDEAEDLLEMITDEMRERKFAPFVRLEVDCEMPEEVLLKLSQELGLDSRDDVYRICGPLGLGEIDSIPVNLDENAKRAIVFTSWAPQTHPRLKGADIFDTIRHGDVLVHHPYHSFGTSTQHFVEAAARDPKVQAIKATLYRTSADSPVISALIKAAEYGKQVAVLVELKARFDEARNVGFAQKLENAGCHVAYGLVGLKTHCKCIMVVREEEEGFRTYVHIGTGNYNPRTASVYTDFGLFSCRPELGEDVRDLFKYLTGYHRQNKYNKLLIAPGTMRREFLRLIDREIANAAAGLPAHVVIKCNGLDDEVMVAKIYEAVGSGVKVDCIVRGMCRLRPGVPGVSENLRVVSIIGRFLEHHRIFKFENAGDPQFYIGSADWMSRNLTRRVEVVTPVEDRAIKGELQSILDACLFDKRQAWQLQPDGRYRLLGVSPQWLTELGGELPKPSKENKLYRAEHLGLHQAIMDLTLRRTKTARKVSLKKKDGSPPKARRFLESLYDSSTP
;
A
#
# COMPACT_ATOMS: atom_id res chain seq x y z
N MET A 1 -20.44 9.32 53.49
CA MET A 1 -19.77 8.30 54.31
C MET A 1 -18.75 7.58 53.45
N GLN A 2 -17.54 7.40 53.98
CA GLN A 2 -16.36 6.84 53.33
C GLN A 2 -16.48 5.33 53.00
N PRO A 3 -15.57 4.77 52.16
CA PRO A 3 -15.76 3.56 51.37
C PRO A 3 -15.10 2.30 51.98
N LEU A 4 -15.48 1.12 51.48
CA LEU A 4 -14.79 -0.15 51.73
C LEU A 4 -13.95 -0.54 50.51
N ARG A 5 -12.64 -0.70 50.76
CA ARG A 5 -11.60 -1.18 49.84
C ARG A 5 -11.64 -2.72 49.77
N LEU A 6 -11.49 -3.27 48.58
CA LEU A 6 -10.96 -4.61 48.36
C LEU A 6 -9.92 -4.57 47.24
N THR A 7 -8.69 -4.96 47.60
CA THR A 7 -7.51 -5.14 46.75
C THR A 7 -7.44 -6.56 46.21
N PRO A 8 -6.85 -6.78 45.02
CA PRO A 8 -6.10 -8.00 44.73
C PRO A 8 -4.61 -7.73 44.58
N LYS A 9 -3.80 -8.61 45.19
CA LYS A 9 -2.35 -8.73 45.05
C LYS A 9 -2.01 -9.57 43.81
N VAL A 10 -0.94 -9.23 43.07
CA VAL A 10 0.15 -10.08 42.53
C VAL A 10 1.19 -9.13 41.89
N PRO A 11 2.52 -9.42 41.96
CA PRO A 11 3.56 -8.41 42.13
C PRO A 11 4.28 -8.03 40.83
N VAL A 12 4.79 -6.80 40.78
CA VAL A 12 5.81 -6.37 39.81
C VAL A 12 7.13 -6.25 40.56
N ILE A 13 8.11 -7.05 40.14
CA ILE A 13 9.50 -6.97 40.57
C ILE A 13 10.18 -5.89 39.71
N VAL A 14 10.59 -4.79 40.32
CA VAL A 14 11.59 -3.88 39.74
C VAL A 14 12.73 -3.79 40.74
N SER A 15 13.91 -4.25 40.31
CA SER A 15 15.16 -4.12 41.05
C SER A 15 15.67 -2.67 40.96
N SER A 16 15.95 -2.08 42.12
CA SER A 16 16.57 -0.78 42.30
C SER A 16 18.09 -0.90 42.49
N SER A 17 18.84 0.03 41.91
CA SER A 17 20.07 0.59 42.49
C SER A 17 20.45 1.87 41.74
N ALA A 18 20.92 2.98 42.31
CA ALA A 18 20.92 3.57 43.65
C ALA A 18 21.95 4.72 43.61
N PHE A 19 21.59 5.89 44.15
CA PHE A 19 22.44 6.97 44.68
C PHE A 19 23.28 7.83 43.68
N THR A 20 23.47 9.16 43.83
CA THR A 20 23.48 10.03 45.02
C THR A 20 23.41 11.54 44.60
N THR A 21 22.63 12.35 45.34
CA THR A 21 22.86 13.75 45.85
C THR A 21 23.66 14.79 45.03
N ARG A 22 23.37 16.11 44.99
CA ARG A 22 22.86 17.14 45.96
C ARG A 22 22.84 18.46 45.13
N TYR A 23 21.95 19.44 45.26
CA TYR A 23 21.88 20.44 46.33
C TYR A 23 20.63 21.33 46.13
N SER A 24 20.20 21.91 47.25
CA SER A 24 18.99 22.66 47.59
C SER A 24 18.83 24.09 47.02
N GLY A 25 17.59 24.59 47.01
CA GLY A 25 17.30 26.02 47.16
C GLY A 25 15.89 26.48 46.81
N ALA A 26 14.97 26.50 47.79
CA ALA A 26 13.75 27.32 47.79
C ALA A 26 14.13 28.83 47.85
N SER A 27 13.34 29.88 47.60
CA SER A 27 11.89 30.15 47.69
C SER A 27 11.64 31.62 47.26
N ASP A 28 10.66 31.86 46.38
CA ASP A 28 9.64 32.96 46.36
C ASP A 28 10.07 34.48 46.41
N PRO A 29 9.17 35.48 46.29
CA PRO A 29 8.91 36.24 45.05
C PRO A 29 8.98 37.79 45.19
N SER A 30 8.66 38.50 44.08
CA SER A 30 7.97 39.83 43.99
C SER A 30 8.70 41.02 43.34
N HIS A 31 7.89 41.77 42.55
CA HIS A 31 8.04 43.17 42.09
C HIS A 31 9.17 43.48 41.06
N ARG A 32 9.05 44.38 40.07
CA ARG A 32 8.10 45.46 39.73
C ARG A 32 8.33 45.92 38.28
N SER A 33 7.24 46.43 37.68
CA SER A 33 7.10 47.34 36.53
C SER A 33 8.27 48.26 36.11
N ARG A 34 8.42 48.51 34.80
CA ARG A 34 8.32 49.88 34.22
C ARG A 34 8.22 49.88 32.69
N ALA A 35 7.38 50.79 32.20
CA ALA A 35 7.13 51.11 30.80
C ALA A 35 7.65 52.53 30.45
N GLN A 36 7.68 52.79 29.14
CA GLN A 36 7.66 54.08 28.41
C GLN A 36 8.95 54.92 28.25
N ALA A 37 9.33 55.19 26.99
CA ALA A 37 9.11 56.45 26.25
C ALA A 37 10.13 56.57 25.07
N VAL A 38 9.70 56.52 23.81
CA VAL A 38 9.43 57.64 22.88
C VAL A 38 10.62 58.58 22.60
N ARG A 39 11.07 58.64 21.33
CA ARG A 39 11.43 59.88 20.64
C ARG A 39 11.35 59.71 19.11
N ALA A 40 10.66 60.66 18.48
CA ALA A 40 10.56 60.86 17.04
C ALA A 40 11.59 61.90 16.56
N ASN A 41 11.95 61.86 15.28
CA ASN A 41 12.11 63.03 14.40
C ASN A 41 12.29 62.56 12.95
N GLY A 42 11.56 63.19 12.03
CA GLY A 42 11.64 62.96 10.58
C GLY A 42 12.31 64.11 9.82
N ILE A 43 12.41 63.94 8.50
CA ILE A 43 12.23 64.88 7.36
C ILE A 43 12.90 64.24 6.11
N GLY A 44 12.15 64.11 4.98
CA GLY A 44 12.55 63.48 3.70
C GLY A 44 13.26 64.44 2.72
N PRO A 45 13.01 64.42 1.39
CA PRO A 45 12.62 63.37 0.43
C PRO A 45 13.57 63.30 -0.81
N ASN A 46 13.51 62.24 -1.65
CA ASN A 46 13.59 62.39 -3.13
C ASN A 46 13.35 61.10 -3.93
N SER A 47 12.82 61.35 -5.14
CA SER A 47 12.27 60.51 -6.20
C SER A 47 13.22 59.61 -7.00
N SER A 48 12.74 58.50 -7.55
CA SER A 48 12.68 58.27 -9.02
C SER A 48 12.04 56.92 -9.42
N GLN A 49 10.95 57.04 -10.20
CA GLN A 49 10.57 56.33 -11.44
C GLN A 49 10.50 54.78 -11.54
N THR A 50 9.27 54.36 -11.85
CA THR A 50 8.67 53.13 -12.45
C THR A 50 9.32 52.66 -13.78
N PRO A 51 9.01 51.47 -14.38
CA PRO A 51 7.71 50.79 -14.38
C PRO A 51 7.65 49.23 -14.36
N ALA A 52 6.39 48.79 -14.30
CA ALA A 52 5.85 47.43 -14.30
C ALA A 52 6.14 46.60 -15.56
N CYS A 53 6.09 45.27 -15.40
CA CYS A 53 5.70 44.33 -16.45
C CYS A 53 4.82 43.22 -15.85
N GLU A 54 3.58 43.19 -16.31
CA GLU A 54 2.63 42.08 -16.22
C GLU A 54 3.08 40.93 -17.13
N PHE A 55 2.95 39.67 -16.70
CA PHE A 55 2.86 38.54 -17.63
C PHE A 55 1.81 37.53 -17.16
N GLY A 56 0.82 37.30 -18.03
CA GLY A 56 -0.28 36.35 -17.87
C GLY A 56 0.11 34.89 -18.16
N PRO A 57 -0.86 33.96 -18.07
CA PRO A 57 -0.62 32.53 -17.96
C PRO A 57 -0.35 31.84 -19.31
N TRP A 58 0.62 30.93 -19.32
CA TRP A 58 1.00 30.11 -20.47
C TRP A 58 0.11 28.86 -20.65
N ASN A 59 -0.25 28.59 -21.90
CA ASN A 59 -1.09 27.50 -22.40
C ASN A 59 -0.23 26.59 -23.32
N PRO A 60 -0.21 25.24 -23.19
CA PRO A 60 0.73 24.41 -23.96
C PRO A 60 0.08 23.73 -25.17
N GLN A 61 0.53 24.05 -26.40
CA GLN A 61 0.39 23.19 -27.59
C GLN A 61 1.56 23.38 -28.59
N ILE A 62 2.31 22.27 -28.79
CA ILE A 62 2.89 21.71 -30.05
C ILE A 62 3.94 22.50 -30.89
N GLY A 63 5.10 21.87 -31.16
CA GLY A 63 5.70 21.83 -32.52
C GLY A 63 7.14 22.36 -32.74
N SER A 64 8.09 21.42 -32.94
CA SER A 64 9.49 21.43 -33.45
C SER A 64 10.04 22.56 -34.37
N GLN A 65 11.32 22.96 -34.19
CA GLN A 65 12.50 22.64 -35.05
C GLN A 65 13.78 23.50 -34.75
N VAL A 66 14.88 22.81 -34.41
CA VAL A 66 16.34 22.94 -34.75
C VAL A 66 16.99 24.31 -35.05
N ALA A 67 18.08 24.68 -34.32
CA ALA A 67 19.49 24.78 -34.82
C ALA A 67 20.50 25.46 -33.83
N SER A 68 21.56 24.71 -33.49
CA SER A 68 23.01 25.04 -33.30
C SER A 68 23.55 26.22 -32.44
N ASP A 69 24.21 25.81 -31.33
CA ASP A 69 25.63 26.07 -30.94
C ASP A 69 26.07 27.45 -30.32
N PRO A 70 27.25 27.57 -29.65
CA PRO A 70 27.41 27.45 -28.18
C PRO A 70 28.18 28.64 -27.53
N SER A 71 28.40 28.56 -26.20
CA SER A 71 29.54 29.11 -25.41
C SER A 71 29.22 30.04 -24.22
N ALA A 72 30.12 29.94 -23.23
CA ALA A 72 30.47 30.87 -22.14
C ALA A 72 29.83 30.69 -20.75
N ALA A 73 30.45 29.78 -19.99
CA ALA A 73 31.05 29.96 -18.65
C ALA A 73 30.69 31.18 -17.78
N TYR A 74 30.40 30.91 -16.50
CA TYR A 74 30.92 31.67 -15.36
C TYR A 74 31.20 30.71 -14.18
N VAL A 75 32.23 31.09 -13.42
CA VAL A 75 33.04 30.35 -12.44
C VAL A 75 32.63 30.74 -11.00
N ASP A 76 33.06 29.91 -10.03
CA ASP A 76 33.29 30.18 -8.59
C ASP A 76 32.07 30.14 -7.63
N GLU A 77 32.14 29.57 -6.42
CA GLU A 77 33.25 29.55 -5.45
C GLU A 77 33.31 28.26 -4.59
N SER A 78 34.54 27.95 -4.20
CA SER A 78 35.04 26.91 -3.28
C SER A 78 34.75 27.17 -1.79
N PHE A 79 34.74 26.09 -0.98
CA PHE A 79 35.12 26.15 0.44
C PHE A 79 35.84 24.85 0.85
N GLU A 80 37.13 24.99 1.17
CA GLU A 80 38.04 24.01 1.77
C GLU A 80 37.76 23.84 3.27
N ILE A 81 38.08 22.66 3.82
CA ILE A 81 38.42 22.50 5.25
C ILE A 81 39.72 21.68 5.35
N ASP A 82 40.66 22.28 6.06
CA ASP A 82 42.03 21.87 6.33
C ASP A 82 42.20 20.51 7.03
N LEU A 83 43.25 19.81 6.59
CA LEU A 83 43.95 18.75 7.32
C LEU A 83 45.06 19.39 8.18
N ALA A 84 45.16 18.97 9.44
CA ALA A 84 46.32 19.25 10.27
C ALA A 84 46.89 17.94 10.84
N GLU A 85 48.16 17.71 10.53
CA GLU A 85 49.03 16.67 11.07
C GLU A 85 49.35 16.92 12.55
N SER A 86 49.53 15.84 13.31
CA SER A 86 50.51 15.81 14.40
C SER A 86 51.05 14.39 14.58
N SER A 87 52.35 14.25 14.35
CA SER A 87 53.22 13.15 14.77
C SER A 87 53.27 13.00 16.29
N ASP A 88 53.33 11.77 16.79
CA ASP A 88 54.33 11.37 17.79
C ASP A 88 54.45 9.84 17.88
N SER A 89 55.68 9.41 18.13
CA SER A 89 56.24 8.07 18.02
C SER A 89 56.24 7.29 19.34
N ASP A 90 56.60 6.00 19.21
CA ASP A 90 57.22 5.11 20.20
C ASP A 90 56.33 4.43 21.26
N ASN A 91 56.06 3.14 21.06
CA ASN A 91 56.87 2.04 21.63
C ASN A 91 56.13 0.70 21.54
N VAL A 92 56.78 -0.28 20.92
CA VAL A 92 56.55 -1.72 21.09
C VAL A 92 57.81 -2.28 21.75
N PRO A 93 57.68 -3.26 22.65
CA PRO A 93 58.46 -4.47 22.39
C PRO A 93 57.68 -5.77 22.58
N ALA A 94 58.27 -6.77 21.96
CA ALA A 94 57.77 -8.09 21.64
C ALA A 94 57.98 -9.14 22.75
N ASP A 95 57.49 -10.34 22.40
CA ASP A 95 58.00 -11.68 22.71
C ASP A 95 57.41 -12.52 23.87
N ASP A 96 57.10 -13.75 23.44
CA ASP A 96 57.46 -15.06 24.01
C ASP A 96 56.43 -15.94 24.76
N VAL A 97 56.08 -17.03 24.04
CA VAL A 97 56.20 -18.45 24.44
C VAL A 97 55.50 -18.94 25.71
N GLY A 98 54.42 -19.71 25.45
CA GLY A 98 54.25 -21.10 25.87
C GLY A 98 54.47 -21.50 27.33
N ASN A 99 53.40 -21.99 27.99
CA ASN A 99 53.40 -23.30 28.66
C ASN A 99 52.05 -23.66 29.29
N GLY A 100 51.67 -24.93 29.11
CA GLY A 100 51.26 -25.80 30.23
C GLY A 100 49.87 -25.63 30.85
N ALA A 101 48.98 -26.57 30.51
CA ALA A 101 47.84 -27.04 31.32
C ALA A 101 48.30 -27.46 32.76
N PRO A 102 47.44 -27.67 33.80
CA PRO A 102 46.30 -28.61 33.75
C PRO A 102 45.10 -28.37 34.71
N SER A 103 44.10 -29.27 34.59
CA SER A 103 43.11 -29.77 35.59
C SER A 103 41.67 -29.66 35.06
N ALA A 104 40.96 -30.73 34.67
CA ALA A 104 40.61 -32.04 35.26
C ALA A 104 39.40 -32.02 36.21
N SER A 105 38.50 -32.97 35.95
CA SER A 105 37.32 -33.46 36.69
C SER A 105 35.95 -32.89 36.27
N VAL A 106 34.86 -33.66 36.12
CA VAL A 106 34.61 -35.11 36.18
C VAL A 106 33.29 -35.39 35.44
N LYS A 107 33.19 -36.59 34.85
CA LYS A 107 32.06 -37.20 34.12
C LYS A 107 30.89 -37.59 35.03
N THR A 108 29.66 -37.54 34.49
CA THR A 108 28.64 -38.59 34.70
C THR A 108 27.84 -38.85 33.41
N ARG A 109 27.72 -40.16 33.11
CA ARG A 109 27.02 -40.96 32.05
C ARG A 109 25.50 -40.66 31.94
N SER A 110 24.68 -41.07 30.98
CA SER A 110 24.59 -41.73 29.63
C SER A 110 23.06 -41.79 29.30
N PRO A 111 22.48 -42.57 28.35
CA PRO A 111 22.91 -43.19 27.08
C PRO A 111 21.92 -42.92 25.89
N ALA A 112 22.33 -43.23 24.64
CA ALA A 112 21.57 -44.05 23.68
C ALA A 112 22.12 -43.86 22.24
N ASP A 113 23.02 -44.75 21.85
CA ASP A 113 23.25 -45.19 20.47
C ASP A 113 22.69 -46.61 20.34
N GLU A 114 22.03 -46.91 19.23
CA GLU A 114 21.79 -48.24 18.61
C GLU A 114 20.94 -47.93 17.35
N TYR A 115 21.31 -48.20 16.09
CA TYR A 115 22.20 -49.17 15.46
C TYR A 115 22.75 -48.61 14.14
N MET A 116 24.03 -48.87 13.85
CA MET A 116 24.58 -49.04 12.50
C MET A 116 24.86 -50.53 12.30
N SER A 117 24.68 -51.03 11.08
CA SER A 117 25.71 -51.78 10.33
C SER A 117 25.25 -52.04 8.90
N ASP A 118 26.04 -51.66 7.90
CA ASP A 118 26.88 -52.61 7.14
C ASP A 118 27.65 -51.85 6.04
N VAL A 119 28.93 -52.24 5.90
CA VAL A 119 29.97 -51.65 5.05
C VAL A 119 30.44 -52.73 4.09
N GLU A 120 30.51 -52.44 2.79
CA GLU A 120 31.39 -53.06 1.78
C GLU A 120 31.61 -51.97 0.72
N GLU A 121 32.79 -51.39 0.51
CA GLU A 121 34.05 -51.84 -0.10
C GLU A 121 34.34 -50.86 -1.26
N VAL A 122 35.59 -50.40 -1.35
CA VAL A 122 36.07 -49.40 -2.31
C VAL A 122 36.62 -50.13 -3.51
N ASP A 123 36.22 -49.74 -4.72
CA ASP A 123 36.98 -50.05 -5.94
C ASP A 123 37.09 -48.82 -6.85
N ASP A 124 38.23 -48.74 -7.53
CA ASP A 124 38.69 -47.65 -8.36
C ASP A 124 38.02 -47.61 -9.75
N GLY A 125 38.16 -46.48 -10.46
CA GLY A 125 38.16 -46.52 -11.92
C GLY A 125 37.09 -45.70 -12.66
N SER A 126 37.56 -44.59 -13.25
CA SER A 126 37.05 -43.93 -14.46
C SER A 126 35.69 -43.19 -14.40
N VAL A 127 35.80 -41.86 -14.33
CA VAL A 127 34.74 -40.92 -14.67
C VAL A 127 34.48 -40.99 -16.17
N THR A 128 33.30 -41.47 -16.56
CA THR A 128 32.78 -41.31 -17.94
C THR A 128 31.44 -40.57 -17.90
N ALA A 129 31.27 -39.70 -18.89
CA ALA A 129 30.20 -38.74 -19.00
C ALA A 129 28.83 -39.41 -19.22
N SER A 130 27.98 -39.42 -18.19
CA SER A 130 26.54 -39.71 -18.33
C SER A 130 25.67 -39.14 -17.20
N GLY A 131 26.04 -37.98 -16.64
CA GLY A 131 25.30 -37.29 -15.57
C GLY A 131 24.29 -36.24 -16.06
N PHE A 132 23.72 -36.39 -17.25
CA PHE A 132 22.79 -35.41 -17.86
C PHE A 132 21.34 -35.90 -18.03
N SER A 133 20.94 -37.02 -17.41
CA SER A 133 19.56 -37.53 -17.52
C SER A 133 18.73 -37.52 -16.24
N GLU A 134 19.23 -36.97 -15.12
CA GLU A 134 18.45 -36.90 -13.86
C GLU A 134 17.76 -35.54 -13.62
N MET A 135 17.95 -34.55 -14.51
CA MET A 135 17.19 -33.28 -14.45
C MET A 135 15.82 -33.31 -15.16
N GLU A 136 15.50 -34.35 -15.92
CA GLU A 136 14.16 -34.48 -16.53
C GLU A 136 13.09 -35.02 -15.55
N GLU A 137 13.48 -35.71 -14.45
CA GLU A 137 12.52 -36.18 -13.45
C GLU A 137 12.00 -35.08 -12.51
N ALA A 138 12.69 -33.94 -12.40
CA ALA A 138 12.14 -32.74 -11.76
C ALA A 138 10.97 -32.10 -12.56
N GLY A 139 10.85 -32.46 -13.85
CA GLY A 139 9.76 -32.02 -14.73
C GLY A 139 8.41 -32.66 -14.42
N VAL A 140 8.38 -33.87 -13.85
CA VAL A 140 7.14 -34.62 -13.57
C VAL A 140 6.41 -34.02 -12.37
N GLY A 141 7.14 -33.67 -11.30
CA GLY A 141 6.59 -32.93 -10.17
C GLY A 141 6.10 -31.54 -10.57
N SER A 142 6.80 -30.85 -11.47
CA SER A 142 6.36 -29.55 -12.00
C SER A 142 5.12 -29.66 -12.89
N TRP A 143 5.01 -30.69 -13.73
CA TRP A 143 3.86 -30.90 -14.63
C TRP A 143 2.58 -31.29 -13.90
N GLU A 144 2.65 -32.19 -12.91
CA GLU A 144 1.47 -32.55 -12.09
C GLU A 144 0.98 -31.38 -11.24
N HIS A 145 1.90 -30.58 -10.68
CA HIS A 145 1.53 -29.33 -10.00
C HIS A 145 0.93 -28.30 -10.97
N ARG A 146 1.44 -28.19 -12.21
CA ARG A 146 0.89 -27.34 -13.28
C ARG A 146 -0.52 -27.76 -13.71
N MET A 147 -0.77 -29.06 -13.89
CA MET A 147 -2.08 -29.59 -14.28
C MET A 147 -3.10 -29.43 -13.17
N LYS A 148 -2.75 -29.78 -11.93
CA LYS A 148 -3.59 -29.48 -10.76
C LYS A 148 -3.86 -28.00 -10.62
N ALA A 149 -2.91 -27.15 -11.01
CA ALA A 149 -3.08 -25.71 -10.94
C ALA A 149 -4.11 -25.15 -11.92
N LEU A 150 -4.05 -25.64 -13.15
CA LEU A 150 -4.98 -25.27 -14.20
C LEU A 150 -6.36 -25.89 -13.96
N GLU A 151 -6.42 -27.14 -13.48
CA GLU A 151 -7.66 -27.85 -13.11
C GLU A 151 -8.37 -27.16 -11.93
N SER A 152 -7.65 -26.78 -10.88
CA SER A 152 -8.28 -26.15 -9.72
C SER A 152 -8.60 -24.67 -9.92
N LEU A 153 -7.88 -23.95 -10.80
CA LEU A 153 -8.34 -22.66 -11.33
C LEU A 153 -9.64 -22.82 -12.13
N ALA A 154 -9.80 -23.93 -12.86
CA ALA A 154 -11.06 -24.25 -13.55
C ALA A 154 -12.20 -24.58 -12.56
N GLU A 155 -11.87 -25.08 -11.36
CA GLU A 155 -12.81 -25.23 -10.23
C GLU A 155 -13.03 -23.93 -9.43
N GLY A 156 -12.36 -22.85 -9.80
CA GLY A 156 -12.48 -21.54 -9.15
C GLY A 156 -11.84 -21.47 -7.76
N LEU A 157 -10.99 -22.41 -7.35
CA LEU A 157 -10.27 -22.34 -6.07
C LEU A 157 -8.91 -21.65 -6.27
N MET A 158 -8.55 -20.78 -5.32
CA MET A 158 -7.32 -20.00 -5.38
C MET A 158 -6.09 -20.88 -5.07
N PRO A 159 -5.02 -20.84 -5.90
CA PRO A 159 -3.70 -21.35 -5.49
C PRO A 159 -3.10 -20.52 -4.34
N PRO A 160 -2.35 -21.15 -3.42
CA PRO A 160 -2.12 -22.59 -3.34
C PRO A 160 -3.35 -23.36 -2.84
N TRP A 161 -3.49 -24.59 -3.34
CA TRP A 161 -4.55 -25.52 -2.95
C TRP A 161 -4.44 -25.94 -1.49
N GLU A 162 -3.26 -25.82 -0.91
CA GLU A 162 -3.01 -26.10 0.50
C GLU A 162 -1.93 -25.15 0.97
N GLN A 163 -2.27 -24.27 1.91
CA GLN A 163 -1.30 -23.40 2.55
C GLN A 163 -0.61 -24.20 3.65
N GLU A 164 0.67 -24.47 3.46
CA GLU A 164 1.43 -25.26 4.41
C GLU A 164 1.42 -24.60 5.80
N GLY A 165 1.19 -25.42 6.84
CA GLY A 165 1.09 -24.98 8.22
C GLY A 165 -0.30 -24.55 8.67
N LEU A 166 -1.24 -24.23 7.77
CA LEU A 166 -2.62 -23.91 8.16
C LEU A 166 -3.49 -25.17 8.30
N MET A 167 -4.30 -25.20 9.35
CA MET A 167 -5.28 -26.27 9.60
C MET A 167 -6.45 -26.16 8.63
N LYS A 168 -6.71 -27.27 7.93
CA LYS A 168 -7.90 -27.41 7.06
C LYS A 168 -9.18 -27.58 7.86
N ASP A 169 -9.13 -28.43 8.89
CA ASP A 169 -10.26 -28.64 9.79
C ASP A 169 -10.00 -27.92 11.10
N VAL A 170 -10.86 -26.95 11.38
CA VAL A 170 -10.84 -26.15 12.61
C VAL A 170 -12.08 -26.44 13.48
N SER A 171 -12.84 -27.49 13.14
CA SER A 171 -13.97 -27.92 13.94
C SER A 171 -13.53 -28.40 15.32
N GLY A 172 -14.35 -28.14 16.33
CA GLY A 172 -14.04 -28.47 17.73
C GLY A 172 -13.03 -27.55 18.42
N LEU A 173 -12.40 -26.60 17.72
CA LEU A 173 -11.57 -25.57 18.35
C LEU A 173 -12.43 -24.57 19.13
N SER A 174 -11.88 -24.07 20.24
CA SER A 174 -12.50 -22.97 20.99
C SER A 174 -12.41 -21.66 20.19
N VAL A 175 -13.29 -20.70 20.49
CA VAL A 175 -13.22 -19.35 19.89
C VAL A 175 -11.86 -18.70 20.15
N ASP A 176 -11.28 -18.91 21.34
CA ASP A 176 -9.94 -18.42 21.68
C ASP A 176 -8.88 -18.99 20.73
N ALA A 177 -8.87 -20.31 20.52
CA ALA A 177 -7.95 -20.96 19.59
C ALA A 177 -8.15 -20.49 18.13
N LEU A 178 -9.41 -20.32 17.69
CA LEU A 178 -9.73 -19.78 16.36
C LEU A 178 -9.23 -18.35 16.16
N VAL A 179 -9.12 -17.59 17.24
CA VAL A 179 -8.66 -16.21 17.22
C VAL A 179 -7.14 -16.13 17.33
N SER A 180 -6.49 -16.92 18.18
CA SER A 180 -5.08 -16.71 18.55
C SER A 180 -4.07 -17.66 17.90
N ALA A 181 -4.50 -18.78 17.32
CA ALA A 181 -3.56 -19.78 16.79
C ALA A 181 -3.07 -19.42 15.37
N ASP A 182 -1.74 -19.39 15.17
CA ASP A 182 -1.12 -19.15 13.86
C ASP A 182 -1.45 -20.27 12.86
N ALA A 183 -1.61 -21.50 13.37
CA ALA A 183 -2.07 -22.64 12.59
C ALA A 183 -3.53 -22.49 12.09
N VAL A 184 -4.34 -21.62 12.71
CA VAL A 184 -5.66 -21.27 12.19
C VAL A 184 -5.56 -20.09 11.25
N TYR A 185 -4.83 -19.04 11.62
CA TYR A 185 -4.65 -17.85 10.81
C TYR A 185 -3.24 -17.29 10.97
N ASN A 186 -2.52 -17.14 9.86
CA ASN A 186 -1.28 -16.41 9.81
C ASN A 186 -1.44 -15.13 8.97
N LYS A 187 -1.02 -13.99 9.52
CA LYS A 187 -1.19 -12.67 8.91
C LYS A 187 -0.35 -12.48 7.63
N GLU A 188 0.81 -13.14 7.50
CA GLU A 188 1.62 -13.13 6.29
C GLU A 188 0.97 -13.95 5.19
N LEU A 189 0.49 -15.17 5.51
CA LEU A 189 -0.22 -16.02 4.56
C LEU A 189 -1.54 -15.41 4.10
N SER A 190 -2.29 -14.75 4.99
CA SER A 190 -3.50 -14.03 4.60
C SER A 190 -3.20 -12.84 3.67
N TRP A 191 -2.03 -12.20 3.83
CA TRP A 191 -1.57 -11.16 2.92
C TRP A 191 -1.15 -11.75 1.57
N LEU A 192 -0.44 -12.88 1.54
CA LEU A 192 -0.07 -13.57 0.30
C LEU A 192 -1.31 -14.06 -0.45
N ALA A 193 -2.31 -14.60 0.25
CA ALA A 193 -3.62 -14.94 -0.30
C ALA A 193 -4.34 -13.73 -0.93
N PHE A 194 -4.15 -12.52 -0.39
CA PHE A 194 -4.62 -11.30 -1.05
C PHE A 194 -3.85 -11.06 -2.36
N ASN A 195 -2.53 -11.17 -2.35
CA ASN A 195 -1.73 -10.92 -3.55
C ASN A 195 -1.95 -11.99 -4.65
N TRP A 196 -2.26 -13.23 -4.28
CA TRP A 196 -2.73 -14.27 -5.20
C TRP A 196 -4.02 -13.88 -5.93
N ARG A 197 -5.01 -13.30 -5.22
CA ARG A 197 -6.23 -12.76 -5.85
C ARG A 197 -5.96 -11.57 -6.77
N VAL A 198 -4.89 -10.81 -6.52
CA VAL A 198 -4.42 -9.75 -7.43
C VAL A 198 -3.78 -10.36 -8.68
N LEU A 199 -2.90 -11.36 -8.51
CA LEU A 199 -2.28 -12.09 -9.63
C LEU A 199 -3.34 -12.75 -10.52
N TYR A 200 -4.43 -13.26 -9.93
CA TYR A 200 -5.53 -13.81 -10.71
C TYR A 200 -6.11 -12.82 -11.72
N GLN A 201 -6.12 -11.51 -11.45
CA GLN A 201 -6.59 -10.54 -12.45
C GLN A 201 -5.69 -10.50 -13.70
N ALA A 202 -4.41 -10.86 -13.58
CA ALA A 202 -3.51 -11.05 -14.72
C ALA A 202 -3.74 -12.39 -15.44
N LEU A 203 -4.16 -13.42 -14.72
CA LEU A 203 -4.49 -14.74 -15.29
C LEU A 203 -5.85 -14.72 -16.02
N ASP A 204 -6.82 -13.95 -15.52
CA ASP A 204 -8.18 -13.90 -16.03
C ASP A 204 -8.28 -13.25 -17.41
N LYS A 205 -8.65 -14.04 -18.42
CA LYS A 205 -8.84 -13.59 -19.81
C LYS A 205 -10.00 -12.61 -19.99
N ARG A 206 -10.90 -12.49 -19.01
CA ARG A 206 -11.99 -11.50 -19.00
C ARG A 206 -11.48 -10.09 -18.69
N THR A 207 -10.23 -9.97 -18.21
CA THR A 207 -9.52 -8.71 -18.01
C THR A 207 -8.81 -8.32 -19.31
N PRO A 208 -8.90 -7.05 -19.77
CA PRO A 208 -8.21 -6.61 -20.99
C PRO A 208 -6.68 -6.79 -20.91
N LEU A 209 -6.03 -7.08 -22.03
CA LEU A 209 -4.63 -7.54 -22.08
C LEU A 209 -3.63 -6.61 -21.37
N MET A 210 -3.70 -5.30 -21.59
CA MET A 210 -2.80 -4.36 -20.91
C MET A 210 -3.12 -4.21 -19.43
N GLU A 211 -4.37 -4.40 -19.04
CA GLU A 211 -4.77 -4.40 -17.63
C GLU A 211 -4.26 -5.67 -16.93
N ARG A 212 -4.19 -6.80 -17.65
CA ARG A 212 -3.55 -8.03 -17.14
C ARG A 212 -2.06 -7.81 -16.89
N LEU A 213 -1.34 -7.17 -17.83
CA LEU A 213 0.06 -6.78 -17.63
C LEU A 213 0.22 -5.84 -16.42
N ARG A 214 -0.71 -4.88 -16.28
CA ARG A 214 -0.75 -3.98 -15.12
C ARG A 214 -0.96 -4.73 -13.80
N PHE A 215 -1.88 -5.69 -13.74
CA PHE A 215 -2.08 -6.51 -12.54
C PHE A 215 -0.88 -7.38 -12.21
N LEU A 216 -0.16 -7.87 -13.22
CA LEU A 216 1.11 -8.55 -13.03
C LEU A 216 2.13 -7.61 -12.37
N ALA A 217 2.28 -6.38 -12.86
CA ALA A 217 3.16 -5.37 -12.26
C ALA A 217 2.72 -4.94 -10.85
N ILE A 218 1.40 -4.82 -10.60
CA ILE A 218 0.86 -4.55 -9.25
C ILE A 218 1.22 -5.69 -8.30
N THR A 219 1.12 -6.94 -8.73
CA THR A 219 1.48 -8.11 -7.93
C THR A 219 2.95 -8.06 -7.50
N ALA A 220 3.86 -7.72 -8.42
CA ALA A 220 5.29 -7.56 -8.13
C ALA A 220 5.55 -6.39 -7.16
N ARG A 221 4.95 -5.21 -7.38
CA ARG A 221 5.10 -4.06 -6.47
C ARG A 221 4.56 -4.33 -5.07
N ASN A 222 3.43 -5.04 -4.97
CA ASN A 222 2.90 -5.47 -3.67
C ASN A 222 3.92 -6.38 -2.97
N LEU A 223 4.53 -7.30 -3.70
CA LEU A 223 5.53 -8.22 -3.17
C LEU A 223 6.80 -7.46 -2.72
N ASP A 224 7.26 -6.48 -3.49
CA ASP A 224 8.36 -5.58 -3.09
C ASP A 224 8.06 -4.91 -1.72
N GLU A 225 6.84 -4.37 -1.54
CA GLU A 225 6.41 -3.79 -0.26
C GLU A 225 6.35 -4.84 0.87
N PHE A 226 5.89 -6.05 0.57
CA PHE A 226 5.84 -7.16 1.53
C PHE A 226 7.22 -7.55 2.02
N PHE A 227 8.21 -7.65 1.13
CA PHE A 227 9.59 -7.92 1.50
C PHE A 227 10.18 -6.78 2.33
N CYS A 228 10.06 -5.55 1.85
CA CYS A 228 10.57 -4.36 2.53
C CYS A 228 10.04 -4.24 3.98
N LYS A 229 8.80 -4.66 4.24
CA LYS A 229 8.14 -4.42 5.53
C LYS A 229 7.98 -5.67 6.37
N ARG A 230 7.32 -6.70 5.86
CA ARG A 230 6.94 -7.87 6.66
C ARG A 230 8.07 -8.86 6.79
N VAL A 231 8.69 -9.23 5.67
CA VAL A 231 9.87 -10.11 5.72
C VAL A 231 11.01 -9.41 6.45
N GLY A 232 11.24 -8.11 6.17
CA GLY A 232 12.18 -7.29 6.93
C GLY A 232 11.91 -7.29 8.44
N ALA A 233 10.66 -7.12 8.87
CA ALA A 233 10.30 -7.20 10.29
C ALA A 233 10.53 -8.60 10.87
N LEU A 234 10.15 -9.67 10.18
CA LEU A 234 10.38 -11.05 10.63
C LEU A 234 11.87 -11.37 10.77
N LYS A 235 12.71 -10.94 9.83
CA LYS A 235 14.17 -11.11 9.91
C LYS A 235 14.77 -10.35 11.09
N ARG A 236 14.30 -9.13 11.39
CA ARG A 236 14.73 -8.42 12.60
C ARG A 236 14.32 -9.16 13.87
N GLN A 237 13.10 -9.71 13.93
CA GLN A 237 12.65 -10.51 15.07
C GLN A 237 13.50 -11.79 15.24
N GLN A 238 13.88 -12.44 14.13
CA GLN A 238 14.78 -13.57 14.14
C GLN A 238 16.16 -13.19 14.67
N ALA A 239 16.75 -12.11 14.15
CA ALA A 239 18.06 -11.61 14.58
C ALA A 239 18.08 -11.18 16.07
N ALA A 240 16.97 -10.64 16.57
CA ALA A 240 16.80 -10.29 17.98
C ALA A 240 16.55 -11.50 18.90
N GLY A 241 16.57 -12.74 18.38
CA GLY A 241 16.39 -13.96 19.17
C GLY A 241 14.97 -14.12 19.75
N MET A 242 13.95 -13.49 19.14
CA MET A 242 12.57 -13.54 19.66
C MET A 242 11.97 -14.95 19.73
N ALA A 243 12.54 -15.93 19.03
CA ALA A 243 12.16 -17.34 19.15
C ALA A 243 12.22 -17.84 20.61
N ASN A 244 13.18 -17.33 21.41
CA ASN A 244 13.37 -17.69 22.82
C ASN A 244 12.23 -17.22 23.73
N LEU A 245 11.44 -16.22 23.29
CA LEU A 245 10.28 -15.71 24.02
C LEU A 245 9.00 -16.51 23.72
N ILE A 246 8.94 -17.16 22.55
CA ILE A 246 7.81 -17.96 22.08
C ILE A 246 7.93 -19.41 22.58
N GLY A 247 9.16 -19.93 22.69
CA GLY A 247 9.51 -21.32 23.05
C GLY A 247 9.02 -21.85 24.42
N HIS A 248 8.30 -21.04 25.21
CA HIS A 248 7.71 -21.46 26.48
C HIS A 248 6.22 -21.10 26.64
N ARG A 249 5.56 -20.49 25.64
CA ARG A 249 4.25 -19.83 25.85
C ARG A 249 3.04 -20.44 25.15
N SER A 250 3.17 -21.16 24.02
CA SER A 250 2.10 -22.03 23.49
C SER A 250 2.59 -22.86 22.29
N SER A 251 2.01 -24.04 22.07
CA SER A 251 2.26 -24.90 20.89
C SER A 251 1.60 -24.39 19.59
N TRP A 252 0.94 -23.23 19.62
CA TRP A 252 0.04 -22.75 18.56
C TRP A 252 0.57 -21.53 17.79
N LEU A 253 1.73 -21.00 18.18
CA LEU A 253 2.35 -19.82 17.58
C LEU A 253 3.63 -20.21 16.82
N TRP A 254 3.86 -19.57 15.69
CA TRP A 254 5.04 -19.81 14.85
C TRP A 254 6.19 -18.91 15.29
N THR A 255 7.40 -19.49 15.31
CA THR A 255 8.63 -18.69 15.43
C THR A 255 8.85 -17.84 14.15
N PRO A 256 9.61 -16.74 14.23
CA PRO A 256 9.98 -15.97 13.05
C PRO A 256 10.63 -16.81 11.95
N SER A 257 11.51 -17.75 12.33
CA SER A 257 12.17 -18.66 11.38
C SER A 257 11.21 -19.63 10.69
N GLN A 258 10.23 -20.18 11.41
CA GLN A 258 9.17 -21.00 10.80
C GLN A 258 8.33 -20.17 9.82
N SER A 259 7.95 -18.95 10.22
CA SER A 259 7.19 -18.04 9.36
C SER A 259 7.94 -17.68 8.08
N LEU A 260 9.24 -17.37 8.17
CA LEU A 260 10.08 -17.05 7.01
C LEU A 260 10.15 -18.21 6.01
N LYS A 261 10.37 -19.44 6.49
CA LYS A 261 10.42 -20.64 5.63
C LYS A 261 9.11 -20.90 4.89
N ILE A 262 7.99 -20.80 5.59
CA ILE A 262 6.66 -21.01 5.00
C ILE A 262 6.37 -19.88 3.99
N VAL A 263 6.68 -18.62 4.34
CA VAL A 263 6.54 -17.47 3.44
C VAL A 263 7.38 -17.64 2.18
N ALA A 264 8.63 -18.08 2.28
CA ALA A 264 9.51 -18.27 1.13
C ALA A 264 8.91 -19.25 0.11
N ARG A 265 8.41 -20.41 0.56
CA ARG A 265 7.74 -21.41 -0.28
C ARG A 265 6.49 -20.88 -0.98
N GLU A 266 5.68 -20.12 -0.26
CA GLU A 266 4.45 -19.52 -0.79
C GLU A 266 4.75 -18.42 -1.82
N VAL A 267 5.79 -17.62 -1.58
CA VAL A 267 6.25 -16.60 -2.52
C VAL A 267 6.83 -17.26 -3.77
N GLU A 268 7.61 -18.33 -3.64
CA GLU A 268 8.18 -19.07 -4.77
C GLU A 268 7.07 -19.51 -5.74
N GLN A 269 6.00 -20.14 -5.23
CA GLN A 269 4.85 -20.53 -6.04
C GLN A 269 4.18 -19.35 -6.74
N LEU A 270 4.03 -18.22 -6.04
CA LEU A 270 3.43 -17.00 -6.58
C LEU A 270 4.28 -16.40 -7.69
N VAL A 271 5.61 -16.33 -7.50
CA VAL A 271 6.57 -15.83 -8.49
C VAL A 271 6.61 -16.74 -9.72
N GLN A 272 6.65 -18.06 -9.53
CA GLN A 272 6.62 -19.01 -10.64
C GLN A 272 5.35 -18.85 -11.50
N MET A 273 4.17 -18.75 -10.87
CA MET A 273 2.92 -18.50 -11.60
C MET A 273 2.92 -17.14 -12.32
N GLN A 274 3.50 -16.12 -11.68
CA GLN A 274 3.64 -14.79 -12.28
C GLN A 274 4.50 -14.83 -13.55
N LEU A 275 5.65 -15.51 -13.51
CA LEU A 275 6.54 -15.68 -14.65
C LEU A 275 5.90 -16.51 -15.75
N GLN A 276 5.21 -17.58 -15.40
CA GLN A 276 4.49 -18.41 -16.36
C GLN A 276 3.42 -17.58 -17.10
N CYS A 277 2.62 -16.80 -16.37
CA CYS A 277 1.65 -15.87 -16.96
C CYS A 277 2.30 -14.87 -17.92
N LEU A 278 3.48 -14.35 -17.57
CA LEU A 278 4.19 -13.42 -18.43
C LEU A 278 4.65 -14.10 -19.72
N GLN A 279 5.41 -15.18 -19.61
CA GLN A 279 6.12 -15.81 -20.73
C GLN A 279 5.20 -16.60 -21.66
N GLN A 280 4.26 -17.38 -21.11
CA GLN A 280 3.46 -18.32 -21.90
C GLN A 280 2.17 -17.68 -22.45
N ASP A 281 1.79 -16.51 -21.94
CA ASP A 281 0.51 -15.89 -22.27
C ASP A 281 0.61 -14.40 -22.61
N LEU A 282 1.08 -13.56 -21.69
CA LEU A 282 1.06 -12.11 -21.90
C LEU A 282 1.99 -11.67 -23.02
N LEU A 283 3.26 -12.07 -23.02
CA LEU A 283 4.20 -11.69 -24.08
C LEU A 283 3.76 -12.21 -25.47
N PRO A 284 3.35 -13.49 -25.65
CA PRO A 284 2.80 -13.94 -26.92
C PRO A 284 1.53 -13.19 -27.34
N SER A 285 0.65 -12.86 -26.40
CA SER A 285 -0.59 -12.12 -26.69
C SER A 285 -0.31 -10.67 -27.07
N LEU A 286 0.67 -10.03 -26.43
CA LEU A 286 1.13 -8.68 -26.77
C LEU A 286 1.74 -8.66 -28.17
N ARG A 287 2.58 -9.66 -28.51
CA ARG A 287 3.17 -9.79 -29.86
C ARG A 287 2.09 -9.85 -30.95
N LYS A 288 0.98 -10.57 -30.72
CA LYS A 288 -0.18 -10.59 -31.64
C LYS A 288 -0.88 -9.23 -31.83
N HIS A 289 -0.69 -8.30 -30.89
CA HIS A 289 -1.20 -6.92 -30.97
C HIS A 289 -0.11 -5.94 -31.41
N GLY A 290 1.01 -6.43 -31.95
CA GLY A 290 2.13 -5.62 -32.44
C GLY A 290 3.03 -5.04 -31.34
N ILE A 291 2.90 -5.50 -30.09
CA ILE A 291 3.75 -5.06 -28.97
C ILE A 291 4.75 -6.16 -28.65
N SER A 292 6.04 -5.86 -28.71
CA SER A 292 7.09 -6.85 -28.43
C SER A 292 8.12 -6.35 -27.43
N LEU A 293 8.47 -7.22 -26.48
CA LEU A 293 9.76 -7.15 -25.81
C LEU A 293 10.71 -8.03 -26.63
N VAL A 294 11.78 -7.42 -27.11
CA VAL A 294 12.80 -8.06 -27.95
C VAL A 294 14.10 -8.20 -27.19
N HIS A 295 14.83 -9.27 -27.49
CA HIS A 295 16.15 -9.50 -26.92
C HIS A 295 17.26 -9.01 -27.85
N TRP A 296 18.42 -8.65 -27.29
CA TRP A 296 19.57 -8.19 -28.09
C TRP A 296 19.91 -9.13 -29.25
N ASP A 297 19.84 -10.44 -29.03
CA ASP A 297 20.18 -11.45 -30.04
C ASP A 297 19.16 -11.56 -31.18
N GLU A 298 17.92 -11.09 -30.96
CA GLU A 298 16.87 -11.02 -31.98
C GLU A 298 17.05 -9.83 -32.93
N LEU A 299 17.97 -8.89 -32.63
CA LEU A 299 18.16 -7.66 -33.39
C LEU A 299 19.11 -7.82 -34.58
N ASP A 300 18.78 -7.11 -35.67
CA ASP A 300 19.65 -6.96 -36.83
C ASP A 300 20.81 -5.99 -36.57
N THR A 301 21.82 -6.02 -37.45
CA THR A 301 23.01 -5.17 -37.30
C THR A 301 22.68 -3.67 -37.26
N PRO A 302 21.80 -3.13 -38.13
CA PRO A 302 21.39 -1.72 -38.05
C PRO A 302 20.77 -1.32 -36.70
N ALA A 303 19.88 -2.14 -36.13
CA ALA A 303 19.30 -1.87 -34.81
C ALA A 303 20.37 -1.93 -33.70
N LYS A 304 21.25 -2.93 -33.74
CA LYS A 304 22.38 -3.05 -32.80
C LYS A 304 23.30 -1.83 -32.86
N ASP A 305 23.61 -1.32 -34.05
CA ASP A 305 24.46 -0.14 -34.22
C ASP A 305 23.81 1.14 -33.67
N LYS A 306 22.50 1.31 -33.89
CA LYS A 306 21.74 2.42 -33.30
C LYS A 306 21.74 2.36 -31.77
N LEU A 307 21.50 1.19 -31.19
CA LEU A 307 21.51 1.00 -29.73
C LEU A 307 22.91 1.17 -29.13
N ARG A 308 23.96 0.76 -29.84
CA ARG A 308 25.35 1.01 -29.44
C ARG A 308 25.69 2.50 -29.45
N ALA A 309 25.22 3.24 -30.44
CA ALA A 309 25.37 4.70 -30.47
C ALA A 309 24.61 5.37 -29.30
N TYR A 310 23.41 4.89 -28.99
CA TYR A 310 22.65 5.33 -27.82
C TYR A 310 23.40 5.04 -26.52
N TYR A 311 23.92 3.82 -26.35
CA TYR A 311 24.72 3.42 -25.19
C TYR A 311 25.91 4.37 -24.97
N ARG A 312 26.75 4.58 -25.99
CA ARG A 312 27.94 5.45 -25.89
C ARG A 312 27.59 6.90 -25.53
N ALA A 313 26.50 7.42 -26.09
CA ALA A 313 26.12 8.82 -25.90
C ALA A 313 25.37 9.08 -24.59
N TRP A 314 24.57 8.12 -24.09
CA TRP A 314 23.61 8.37 -23.02
C TRP A 314 23.73 7.44 -21.81
N LEU A 315 24.26 6.22 -21.97
CA LEU A 315 24.35 5.23 -20.88
C LEU A 315 25.77 5.13 -20.32
N GLU A 316 26.76 4.93 -21.17
CA GLU A 316 28.17 4.77 -20.78
C GLU A 316 28.68 5.93 -19.88
N PRO A 317 28.39 7.22 -20.14
CA PRO A 317 28.89 8.32 -19.31
C PRO A 317 28.34 8.36 -17.87
N ILE A 318 27.24 7.64 -17.60
CA ILE A 318 26.56 7.64 -16.29
C ILE A 318 26.66 6.29 -15.57
N ILE A 319 27.43 5.34 -16.13
CA ILE A 319 27.66 4.02 -15.57
C ILE A 319 29.11 3.95 -15.10
N THR A 320 29.32 3.33 -13.94
CA THR A 320 30.66 3.09 -13.38
C THR A 320 30.78 1.61 -13.04
N PRO A 321 31.76 0.88 -13.62
CA PRO A 321 32.07 -0.48 -13.19
C PRO A 321 32.76 -0.42 -11.82
N LEU A 322 32.30 -1.25 -10.87
CA LEU A 322 32.83 -1.31 -9.51
C LEU A 322 33.45 -2.68 -9.27
N ALA A 323 34.78 -2.73 -9.15
CA ALA A 323 35.51 -3.94 -8.78
C ALA A 323 35.18 -4.37 -7.34
N VAL A 324 35.22 -5.68 -7.08
CA VAL A 324 34.97 -6.27 -5.76
C VAL A 324 36.07 -7.27 -5.42
N ASP A 325 37.00 -6.81 -4.58
CA ASP A 325 38.21 -7.52 -4.15
C ASP A 325 38.62 -7.07 -2.73
N PRO A 326 39.67 -7.63 -2.10
CA PRO A 326 40.07 -7.23 -0.75
C PRO A 326 40.42 -5.75 -0.56
N GLY A 327 40.85 -5.06 -1.62
CA GLY A 327 41.10 -3.61 -1.64
C GLY A 327 39.86 -2.77 -1.98
N HIS A 328 38.89 -3.36 -2.67
CA HIS A 328 37.63 -2.72 -3.07
C HIS A 328 36.43 -3.47 -2.48
N PRO A 329 35.94 -3.07 -1.29
CA PRO A 329 34.84 -3.77 -0.64
C PRO A 329 33.55 -3.68 -1.45
N PHE A 330 32.64 -4.62 -1.21
CA PHE A 330 31.36 -4.70 -1.91
C PHE A 330 30.62 -3.34 -1.90
N PRO A 331 30.22 -2.82 -3.07
CA PRO A 331 29.73 -1.45 -3.18
C PRO A 331 28.34 -1.29 -2.55
N PHE A 332 28.00 -0.03 -2.23
CA PHE A 332 26.64 0.29 -1.81
C PHE A 332 25.65 0.05 -2.95
N ILE A 333 24.67 -0.84 -2.72
CA ILE A 333 23.56 -1.07 -3.66
C ILE A 333 22.26 -0.52 -3.09
N GLY A 334 21.56 0.32 -3.86
CA GLY A 334 20.29 0.94 -3.46
C GLY A 334 19.13 -0.07 -3.33
N ASN A 335 18.09 0.30 -2.59
CA ASN A 335 16.88 -0.51 -2.50
C ASN A 335 16.17 -0.61 -3.87
N MET A 336 15.67 -1.80 -4.23
CA MET A 336 15.01 -2.09 -5.51
C MET A 336 15.89 -1.83 -6.74
N SER A 337 17.21 -1.73 -6.55
CA SER A 337 18.18 -1.47 -7.62
C SER A 337 18.46 -2.75 -8.42
N LEU A 338 18.51 -2.59 -9.74
CA LEU A 338 18.93 -3.60 -10.70
C LEU A 338 20.42 -3.41 -11.01
N GLY A 339 21.17 -4.49 -11.02
CA GLY A 339 22.60 -4.51 -11.33
C GLY A 339 22.97 -5.69 -12.22
N ILE A 340 24.21 -5.65 -12.72
CA ILE A 340 24.83 -6.71 -13.50
C ILE A 340 26.06 -7.17 -12.72
N ALA A 341 26.08 -8.45 -12.38
CA ALA A 341 27.24 -9.13 -11.81
C ALA A 341 28.10 -9.65 -12.96
N VAL A 342 29.35 -9.19 -13.02
CA VAL A 342 30.28 -9.48 -14.11
C VAL A 342 31.44 -10.28 -13.54
N ALA A 343 31.63 -11.50 -14.03
CA ALA A 343 32.82 -12.28 -13.76
C ALA A 343 33.85 -12.01 -14.86
N LEU A 344 35.08 -11.73 -14.45
CA LEU A 344 36.18 -11.32 -15.30
C LEU A 344 37.35 -12.29 -15.10
N ARG A 345 38.21 -12.37 -16.12
CA ARG A 345 39.49 -13.04 -16.06
C ARG A 345 40.56 -12.10 -16.59
N ASP A 346 41.63 -11.93 -15.83
CA ASP A 346 42.81 -11.22 -16.31
C ASP A 346 43.59 -12.15 -17.26
N PRO A 347 43.74 -11.83 -18.55
CA PRO A 347 44.49 -12.67 -19.48
C PRO A 347 46.01 -12.68 -19.23
N VAL A 348 46.54 -11.77 -18.41
CA VAL A 348 47.96 -11.66 -18.05
C VAL A 348 48.30 -12.57 -16.88
N ASP A 349 47.56 -12.43 -15.78
CA ASP A 349 47.85 -13.12 -14.51
C ASP A 349 46.99 -14.38 -14.28
N ASP A 350 45.99 -14.63 -15.15
CA ASP A 350 45.01 -15.73 -15.05
C ASP A 350 44.10 -15.65 -13.82
N ASP A 351 44.01 -14.47 -13.19
CA ASP A 351 43.22 -14.23 -12.00
C ASP A 351 41.73 -14.01 -12.33
N HIS A 352 40.86 -14.54 -11.46
CA HIS A 352 39.42 -14.36 -11.55
C HIS A 352 38.96 -13.14 -10.74
N GLU A 353 38.38 -12.17 -11.43
CA GLU A 353 37.87 -10.94 -10.82
C GLU A 353 36.35 -10.85 -10.87
N PHE A 354 35.79 -10.01 -10.00
CA PHE A 354 34.35 -9.77 -9.93
C PHE A 354 34.06 -8.28 -9.93
N ALA A 355 33.12 -7.87 -10.75
CA ALA A 355 32.69 -6.48 -10.84
C ALA A 355 31.17 -6.37 -10.84
N ILE A 356 30.68 -5.21 -10.42
CA ILE A 356 29.27 -4.84 -10.42
C ILE A 356 29.07 -3.62 -11.29
N VAL A 357 28.07 -3.68 -12.16
CA VAL A 357 27.62 -2.56 -12.97
C VAL A 357 26.18 -2.24 -12.57
N SER A 358 25.92 -1.05 -12.04
CA SER A 358 24.57 -0.63 -11.66
C SER A 358 23.77 -0.16 -12.89
N VAL A 359 22.51 -0.57 -13.00
CA VAL A 359 21.61 -0.09 -14.06
C VAL A 359 21.00 1.25 -13.62
N PRO A 360 21.22 2.36 -14.37
CA PRO A 360 20.74 3.67 -13.96
C PRO A 360 19.21 3.76 -13.97
N ASN A 361 18.62 4.26 -12.88
CA ASN A 361 17.17 4.48 -12.75
C ASN A 361 16.71 5.86 -13.27
N THR A 362 17.63 6.69 -13.76
CA THR A 362 17.37 8.03 -14.31
C THR A 362 16.84 7.98 -15.75
N CYS A 363 16.95 6.83 -16.41
CA CYS A 363 16.50 6.61 -17.77
C CYS A 363 15.24 5.74 -17.83
N ASN A 364 14.47 5.86 -18.91
CA ASN A 364 13.33 4.97 -19.14
C ASN A 364 13.85 3.56 -19.40
N ARG A 365 13.49 2.61 -18.54
CA ARG A 365 13.96 1.21 -18.62
C ARG A 365 13.65 0.53 -19.96
N TRP A 366 12.51 0.85 -20.57
CA TRP A 366 12.08 0.26 -21.84
C TRP A 366 12.39 1.21 -23.00
N HIS A 367 13.46 0.94 -23.74
CA HIS A 367 13.87 1.74 -24.88
C HIS A 367 13.20 1.23 -26.17
N PRO A 368 12.47 2.08 -26.92
CA PRO A 368 11.87 1.67 -28.20
C PRO A 368 12.95 1.49 -29.29
N LEU A 369 12.79 0.52 -30.19
CA LEU A 369 13.71 0.34 -31.32
C LEU A 369 13.67 1.51 -32.31
N VAL A 370 12.48 2.10 -32.49
CA VAL A 370 12.26 3.29 -33.34
C VAL A 370 11.73 4.42 -32.46
N ARG A 371 12.38 5.58 -32.51
CA ARG A 371 11.92 6.74 -31.71
C ARG A 371 10.60 7.28 -32.26
N PRO A 372 9.77 7.95 -31.44
CA PRO A 372 8.47 8.47 -31.89
C PRO A 372 8.51 9.37 -33.13
N ASN A 373 9.64 10.05 -33.38
CA ASN A 373 9.83 10.96 -34.50
C ASN A 373 10.51 10.32 -35.72
N GLU A 374 10.81 9.01 -35.67
CA GLU A 374 11.45 8.28 -36.75
C GLU A 374 10.40 7.52 -37.58
N GLU A 375 10.69 7.38 -38.88
CA GLU A 375 9.90 6.51 -39.76
C GLU A 375 10.16 5.05 -39.41
N GLY A 376 9.09 4.27 -39.32
CA GLY A 376 9.13 2.84 -38.99
C GLY A 376 7.73 2.26 -39.01
N SER A 377 7.63 0.95 -39.19
CA SER A 377 6.37 0.21 -39.12
C SER A 377 5.76 0.29 -37.70
N ASN A 378 4.46 -0.01 -37.58
CA ASN A 378 3.80 -0.05 -36.28
C ASN A 378 4.38 -1.12 -35.34
N GLU A 379 4.90 -2.22 -35.89
CA GLU A 379 5.55 -3.29 -35.14
C GLU A 379 6.90 -2.82 -34.58
N GLU A 380 7.71 -2.13 -35.39
CA GLU A 380 9.00 -1.56 -34.94
C GLU A 380 8.81 -0.43 -33.91
N ARG A 381 7.75 0.37 -34.04
CA ARG A 381 7.39 1.44 -33.08
C ARG A 381 6.96 0.92 -31.72
N ASN A 382 6.54 -0.34 -31.64
CA ASN A 382 6.09 -1.00 -30.42
C ASN A 382 6.97 -2.21 -30.05
N ALA A 383 8.21 -2.23 -30.56
CA ALA A 383 9.26 -3.12 -30.13
C ALA A 383 10.17 -2.41 -29.13
N PHE A 384 10.36 -3.02 -27.96
CA PHE A 384 11.11 -2.44 -26.86
C PHE A 384 12.18 -3.40 -26.37
N ILE A 385 13.37 -2.88 -26.11
CA ILE A 385 14.47 -3.59 -25.44
C ILE A 385 14.71 -2.93 -24.08
N SER A 386 15.14 -3.73 -23.10
CA SER A 386 15.47 -3.21 -21.78
C SER A 386 16.83 -2.52 -21.77
N VAL A 387 16.98 -1.47 -20.95
CA VAL A 387 18.26 -0.76 -20.79
C VAL A 387 19.34 -1.70 -20.27
N GLU A 388 19.02 -2.60 -19.36
CA GLU A 388 19.97 -3.58 -18.83
C GLU A 388 20.53 -4.52 -19.91
N GLU A 389 19.74 -4.91 -20.93
CA GLU A 389 20.24 -5.70 -22.06
C GLU A 389 21.16 -4.88 -22.97
N ILE A 390 20.84 -3.60 -23.21
CA ILE A 390 21.72 -2.69 -23.96
C ILE A 390 23.08 -2.56 -23.24
N ILE A 391 23.08 -2.41 -21.91
CA ILE A 391 24.32 -2.33 -21.12
C ILE A 391 25.08 -3.65 -21.20
N LYS A 392 24.43 -4.79 -20.93
CA LYS A 392 25.05 -6.13 -20.96
C LYS A 392 25.75 -6.40 -22.28
N ALA A 393 25.12 -6.04 -23.40
CA ALA A 393 25.67 -6.25 -24.74
C ALA A 393 26.89 -5.38 -25.08
N ASN A 394 27.15 -4.32 -24.30
CA ASN A 394 28.24 -3.37 -24.55
C ASN A 394 29.27 -3.31 -23.39
N LEU A 395 29.22 -4.26 -22.44
CA LEU A 395 30.11 -4.30 -21.26
C LEU A 395 31.61 -4.29 -21.62
N ALA A 396 31.98 -4.81 -22.79
CA ALA A 396 33.38 -4.83 -23.24
C ALA A 396 34.01 -3.43 -23.30
N SER A 397 33.23 -2.35 -23.45
CA SER A 397 33.78 -0.99 -23.41
C SER A 397 34.18 -0.54 -22.00
N LEU A 398 33.61 -1.14 -20.96
CA LEU A 398 33.87 -0.81 -19.56
C LEU A 398 35.09 -1.57 -18.98
N PHE A 399 35.38 -2.76 -19.52
CA PHE A 399 36.42 -3.67 -19.00
C PHE A 399 37.53 -3.88 -20.03
N GLY A 400 38.13 -2.79 -20.50
CA GLY A 400 39.19 -2.84 -21.50
C GLY A 400 40.40 -3.66 -21.03
N GLY A 401 40.79 -4.69 -21.80
CA GLY A 401 41.92 -5.56 -21.48
C GLY A 401 41.55 -6.82 -20.68
N MET A 402 40.34 -6.90 -20.11
CA MET A 402 39.86 -8.07 -19.36
C MET A 402 39.02 -9.00 -20.24
N GLU A 403 39.02 -10.30 -19.94
CA GLU A 403 38.11 -11.27 -20.53
C GLU A 403 36.82 -11.35 -19.68
N ILE A 404 35.66 -11.04 -20.27
CA ILE A 404 34.36 -11.22 -19.59
C ILE A 404 33.96 -12.69 -19.71
N THR A 405 34.00 -13.42 -18.61
CA THR A 405 33.63 -14.84 -18.57
C THR A 405 32.12 -15.04 -18.45
N SER A 406 31.43 -14.18 -17.68
CA SER A 406 29.97 -14.18 -17.59
C SER A 406 29.42 -12.84 -17.09
N ALA A 407 28.15 -12.57 -17.41
CA ALA A 407 27.44 -11.36 -16.97
C ALA A 407 25.96 -11.67 -16.71
N HIS A 408 25.49 -11.46 -15.49
CA HIS A 408 24.15 -11.86 -15.05
C HIS A 408 23.43 -10.74 -14.30
N PHE A 409 22.13 -10.61 -14.56
CA PHE A 409 21.30 -9.61 -13.90
C PHE A 409 20.96 -10.03 -12.48
N PHE A 410 20.93 -9.05 -11.57
CA PHE A 410 20.43 -9.24 -10.21
C PHE A 410 19.70 -8.00 -9.72
N ARG A 411 18.74 -8.18 -8.81
CA ARG A 411 17.99 -7.09 -8.17
C ARG A 411 17.88 -7.35 -6.69
N VAL A 412 18.12 -6.31 -5.89
CA VAL A 412 18.08 -6.41 -4.43
C VAL A 412 16.90 -5.66 -3.83
N THR A 413 16.37 -6.17 -2.74
CA THR A 413 15.37 -5.48 -1.90
C THR A 413 15.92 -5.32 -0.49
N ARG A 414 15.77 -4.14 0.08
CA ARG A 414 16.17 -3.79 1.44
C ARG A 414 14.96 -3.66 2.35
N ASN A 415 15.20 -3.87 3.64
CA ASN A 415 14.23 -3.56 4.68
C ASN A 415 13.90 -2.05 4.66
N ALA A 416 12.67 -1.68 4.99
CA ALA A 416 12.22 -0.30 5.03
C ALA A 416 11.78 0.15 6.44
N ASP A 417 11.89 -0.72 7.42
CA ASP A 417 11.33 -0.52 8.75
C ASP A 417 12.46 -0.27 9.76
N VAL A 418 12.71 1.00 10.03
CA VAL A 418 13.71 1.51 10.99
C VAL A 418 12.92 2.38 11.97
N GLU A 419 12.19 1.78 12.91
CA GLU A 419 11.41 2.58 13.87
C GLU A 419 12.32 3.05 15.01
N ARG A 420 12.55 4.37 15.11
CA ARG A 420 13.15 5.04 16.29
C ARG A 420 12.08 5.36 17.35
N ASN A 421 12.48 5.47 18.61
CA ASN A 421 11.59 5.84 19.71
C ASN A 421 11.16 7.32 19.58
N GLU A 422 9.85 7.57 19.51
CA GLU A 422 9.30 8.93 19.35
C GLU A 422 9.37 9.74 20.64
N ASP A 423 9.30 9.07 21.79
CA ASP A 423 9.28 9.70 23.10
C ASP A 423 10.61 10.39 23.47
N GLU A 424 11.67 10.10 22.71
CA GLU A 424 13.03 10.62 22.92
C GLU A 424 13.39 11.80 22.00
N ALA A 425 12.54 12.17 21.02
CA ALA A 425 12.85 13.23 20.07
C ALA A 425 12.25 14.57 20.48
N GLU A 426 13.06 15.62 20.41
CA GLU A 426 12.63 17.01 20.60
C GLU A 426 11.93 17.58 19.36
N ASP A 427 12.35 17.16 18.15
CA ASP A 427 11.74 17.53 16.87
C ASP A 427 11.38 16.29 16.03
N LEU A 428 10.08 16.11 15.78
CA LEU A 428 9.55 15.00 14.98
C LEU A 428 9.95 15.09 13.50
N LEU A 429 10.10 16.30 12.95
CA LEU A 429 10.48 16.53 11.56
C LEU A 429 11.94 16.11 11.32
N GLU A 430 12.83 16.51 12.22
CA GLU A 430 14.25 16.16 12.19
C GLU A 430 14.44 14.64 12.34
N MET A 431 13.79 14.03 13.35
CA MET A 431 13.82 12.58 13.57
C MET A 431 13.39 11.79 12.32
N ILE A 432 12.32 12.21 11.64
CA ILE A 432 11.85 11.54 10.42
C ILE A 432 12.86 11.71 9.27
N THR A 433 13.49 12.87 9.17
CA THR A 433 14.52 13.13 8.16
C THR A 433 15.74 12.22 8.36
N ASP A 434 16.15 12.00 9.61
CA ASP A 434 17.22 11.07 9.94
C ASP A 434 16.84 9.61 9.74
N GLU A 435 15.61 9.22 10.13
CA GLU A 435 15.07 7.87 9.86
C GLU A 435 15.12 7.55 8.36
N MET A 436 14.81 8.54 7.51
CA MET A 436 14.90 8.40 6.06
C MET A 436 16.34 8.20 5.56
N ARG A 437 17.35 8.79 6.22
CA ARG A 437 18.77 8.58 5.89
C ARG A 437 19.21 7.18 6.28
N GLU A 438 18.89 6.73 7.49
CA GLU A 438 19.24 5.39 7.98
C GLU A 438 18.60 4.28 7.15
N ARG A 439 17.34 4.48 6.72
CA ARG A 439 16.62 3.52 5.88
C ARG A 439 17.34 3.19 4.58
N LYS A 440 18.19 4.09 4.06
CA LYS A 440 19.01 3.82 2.87
C LYS A 440 20.02 2.69 3.09
N PHE A 441 20.46 2.49 4.33
CA PHE A 441 21.46 1.51 4.73
C PHE A 441 20.87 0.27 5.40
N ALA A 442 19.54 0.13 5.41
CA ALA A 442 18.87 -1.00 6.02
C ALA A 442 19.28 -2.34 5.36
N PRO A 443 19.36 -3.46 6.11
CA PRO A 443 19.81 -4.75 5.59
C PRO A 443 18.99 -5.25 4.40
N PHE A 444 19.63 -6.06 3.55
CA PHE A 444 18.96 -6.74 2.45
C PHE A 444 18.00 -7.82 2.96
N VAL A 445 16.91 -8.03 2.24
CA VAL A 445 15.86 -8.99 2.60
C VAL A 445 15.49 -9.95 1.47
N ARG A 446 15.87 -9.65 0.22
CA ARG A 446 15.61 -10.49 -0.95
C ARG A 446 16.62 -10.18 -2.06
N LEU A 447 17.02 -11.23 -2.76
CA LEU A 447 17.79 -11.18 -4.00
C LEU A 447 17.00 -11.87 -5.12
N GLU A 448 16.76 -11.17 -6.21
CA GLU A 448 16.26 -11.73 -7.47
C GLU A 448 17.45 -11.86 -8.42
N VAL A 449 17.61 -13.00 -9.08
CA VAL A 449 18.72 -13.26 -10.02
C VAL A 449 18.22 -13.80 -11.34
N ASP A 450 18.98 -13.57 -12.40
CA ASP A 450 18.84 -14.29 -13.65
C ASP A 450 18.89 -15.82 -13.42
N CYS A 451 17.99 -16.58 -14.05
CA CYS A 451 17.93 -18.03 -13.89
C CYS A 451 19.19 -18.75 -14.36
N GLU A 452 19.91 -18.18 -15.34
CA GLU A 452 21.15 -18.72 -15.90
C GLU A 452 22.39 -18.34 -15.08
N MET A 453 22.23 -17.60 -13.97
CA MET A 453 23.35 -17.23 -13.12
C MET A 453 24.06 -18.46 -12.53
N PRO A 454 25.38 -18.62 -12.75
CA PRO A 454 26.18 -19.68 -12.17
C PRO A 454 26.13 -19.66 -10.64
N GLU A 455 26.16 -20.85 -10.04
CA GLU A 455 26.05 -21.01 -8.59
C GLU A 455 27.19 -20.29 -7.84
N GLU A 456 28.39 -20.24 -8.40
CA GLU A 456 29.52 -19.51 -7.81
C GLU A 456 29.24 -18.01 -7.67
N VAL A 457 28.72 -17.37 -8.73
CA VAL A 457 28.36 -15.95 -8.74
C VAL A 457 27.20 -15.69 -7.76
N LEU A 458 26.22 -16.61 -7.73
CA LEU A 458 25.09 -16.56 -6.81
C LEU A 458 25.53 -16.58 -5.35
N LEU A 459 26.40 -17.53 -5.00
CA LEU A 459 26.91 -17.70 -3.64
C LEU A 459 27.73 -16.48 -3.21
N LYS A 460 28.58 -15.95 -4.10
CA LYS A 460 29.33 -14.71 -3.84
C LYS A 460 28.38 -13.54 -3.56
N LEU A 461 27.39 -13.30 -4.41
CA LEU A 461 26.39 -12.24 -4.19
C LEU A 461 25.60 -12.45 -2.89
N SER A 462 25.15 -13.67 -2.61
CA SER A 462 24.34 -13.97 -1.42
C SER A 462 25.12 -13.76 -0.14
N GLN A 463 26.40 -14.15 -0.11
CA GLN A 463 27.30 -13.94 1.03
C GLN A 463 27.56 -12.45 1.28
N GLU A 464 27.92 -11.69 0.24
CA GLU A 464 28.18 -10.24 0.35
C GLU A 464 26.95 -9.46 0.79
N LEU A 465 25.75 -9.90 0.39
CA LEU A 465 24.48 -9.28 0.74
C LEU A 465 23.93 -9.76 2.10
N GLY A 466 24.55 -10.77 2.73
CA GLY A 466 24.10 -11.37 3.98
C GLY A 466 22.73 -12.04 3.87
N LEU A 467 22.47 -12.73 2.75
CA LEU A 467 21.21 -13.39 2.43
C LEU A 467 21.35 -14.91 2.43
N ASP A 468 20.29 -15.60 2.85
CA ASP A 468 20.22 -17.06 2.79
C ASP A 468 19.95 -17.50 1.33
N SER A 469 20.85 -18.29 0.76
CA SER A 469 20.77 -18.69 -0.65
C SER A 469 19.55 -19.56 -1.00
N ARG A 470 18.88 -20.14 0.01
CA ARG A 470 17.69 -20.98 -0.17
C ARG A 470 16.40 -20.18 -0.01
N ASP A 471 16.27 -19.41 1.07
CA ASP A 471 14.99 -18.81 1.46
C ASP A 471 14.85 -17.33 0.98
N ASP A 472 15.95 -16.66 0.63
CA ASP A 472 15.97 -15.24 0.25
C ASP A 472 16.25 -14.95 -1.23
N VAL A 473 16.61 -15.99 -1.99
CA VAL A 473 17.02 -15.90 -3.39
C VAL A 473 15.94 -16.45 -4.31
N TYR A 474 15.59 -15.67 -5.33
CA TYR A 474 14.57 -16.02 -6.32
C TYR A 474 15.19 -16.00 -7.71
N ARG A 475 15.27 -17.17 -8.36
CA ARG A 475 15.73 -17.31 -9.75
C ARG A 475 14.59 -16.93 -10.70
N ILE A 476 14.85 -15.97 -11.58
CA ILE A 476 13.87 -15.36 -12.48
C ILE A 476 14.23 -15.69 -13.93
N CYS A 477 13.39 -16.48 -14.59
CA CYS A 477 13.46 -16.68 -16.04
C CYS A 477 12.74 -15.52 -16.74
N GLY A 478 13.46 -14.51 -17.21
CA GLY A 478 12.90 -13.32 -17.87
C GLY A 478 13.31 -12.01 -17.21
N PRO A 479 12.64 -10.88 -17.52
CA PRO A 479 13.05 -9.59 -16.98
C PRO A 479 12.85 -9.53 -15.46
N LEU A 480 13.90 -9.12 -14.74
CA LEU A 480 13.84 -8.87 -13.28
C LEU A 480 13.00 -7.62 -12.99
N GLY A 481 12.58 -7.41 -11.74
CA GLY A 481 11.89 -6.17 -11.37
C GLY A 481 10.59 -5.96 -12.15
N LEU A 482 9.73 -6.98 -12.19
CA LEU A 482 8.46 -6.98 -12.92
C LEU A 482 7.49 -5.87 -12.50
N GLY A 483 7.76 -5.18 -11.38
CA GLY A 483 6.97 -4.03 -10.93
C GLY A 483 6.94 -2.86 -11.92
N GLU A 484 7.88 -2.80 -12.86
CA GLU A 484 7.99 -1.74 -13.88
C GLU A 484 7.54 -2.19 -15.28
N ILE A 485 7.10 -3.43 -15.46
CA ILE A 485 6.74 -3.95 -16.79
C ILE A 485 5.50 -3.27 -17.39
N ASP A 486 4.66 -2.66 -16.57
CA ASP A 486 3.50 -1.88 -17.02
C ASP A 486 3.86 -0.44 -17.44
N SER A 487 5.14 -0.05 -17.39
CA SER A 487 5.65 1.24 -17.83
C SER A 487 6.07 1.29 -19.31
N ILE A 488 5.94 0.17 -20.04
CA ILE A 488 6.25 0.11 -21.47
C ILE A 488 5.45 1.18 -22.22
N PRO A 489 6.09 2.10 -22.95
CA PRO A 489 5.42 3.24 -23.58
C PRO A 489 4.78 2.83 -24.91
N VAL A 490 3.75 1.98 -24.82
CA VAL A 490 2.99 1.47 -25.97
C VAL A 490 2.31 2.61 -26.74
N ASN A 491 2.59 2.68 -28.03
CA ASN A 491 2.03 3.66 -28.96
C ASN A 491 1.16 2.95 -30.01
N LEU A 492 -0.08 2.66 -29.62
CA LEU A 492 -1.11 2.11 -30.50
C LEU A 492 -2.10 3.18 -30.93
N ASP A 493 -2.72 2.98 -32.09
CA ASP A 493 -3.89 3.76 -32.48
C ASP A 493 -5.06 3.55 -31.51
N GLU A 494 -6.00 4.50 -31.51
CA GLU A 494 -7.12 4.51 -30.56
C GLU A 494 -8.06 3.29 -30.68
N ASN A 495 -8.20 2.67 -31.84
CA ASN A 495 -9.03 1.46 -31.99
C ASN A 495 -8.32 0.25 -31.38
N ALA A 496 -7.06 0.02 -31.74
CA ALA A 496 -6.26 -1.07 -31.19
C ALA A 496 -6.12 -0.95 -29.66
N LYS A 497 -5.88 0.27 -29.16
CA LYS A 497 -5.80 0.55 -27.72
C LYS A 497 -7.09 0.20 -26.99
N ARG A 498 -8.26 0.59 -27.52
CA ARG A 498 -9.58 0.28 -26.92
C ARG A 498 -9.86 -1.21 -26.78
N ALA A 499 -9.27 -2.06 -27.61
CA ALA A 499 -9.46 -3.51 -27.54
C ALA A 499 -8.72 -4.16 -26.36
N ILE A 500 -7.66 -3.52 -25.85
CA ILE A 500 -6.74 -4.13 -24.88
C ILE A 500 -6.69 -3.42 -23.52
N VAL A 501 -7.45 -2.34 -23.32
CA VAL A 501 -7.56 -1.60 -22.04
C VAL A 501 -9.00 -1.58 -21.52
N PHE A 502 -9.21 -1.25 -20.24
CA PHE A 502 -10.58 -0.99 -19.78
C PHE A 502 -11.19 0.21 -20.52
N THR A 503 -12.50 0.15 -20.80
CA THR A 503 -13.22 1.33 -21.30
C THR A 503 -13.03 2.50 -20.33
N SER A 504 -12.50 3.62 -20.83
CA SER A 504 -12.22 4.80 -20.01
C SER A 504 -13.47 5.26 -19.28
N TRP A 505 -13.33 5.55 -17.98
CA TRP A 505 -14.40 6.06 -17.14
C TRP A 505 -14.16 7.55 -16.90
N ALA A 506 -15.11 8.38 -17.31
CA ALA A 506 -15.14 9.79 -16.96
C ALA A 506 -15.98 9.96 -15.68
N PRO A 507 -15.36 10.36 -14.55
CA PRO A 507 -16.09 10.58 -13.30
C PRO A 507 -17.23 11.59 -13.46
N GLN A 508 -18.40 11.29 -12.92
CA GLN A 508 -19.59 12.12 -13.07
C GLN A 508 -19.66 13.17 -11.95
N THR A 509 -20.10 14.39 -12.26
CA THR A 509 -20.47 15.35 -11.21
C THR A 509 -21.71 14.87 -10.49
N HIS A 510 -21.68 14.82 -9.15
CA HIS A 510 -22.84 14.44 -8.35
C HIS A 510 -24.05 15.32 -8.70
N PRO A 511 -25.26 14.76 -8.93
CA PRO A 511 -26.40 15.51 -9.42
C PRO A 511 -26.74 16.77 -8.62
N ARG A 512 -26.63 16.70 -7.29
CA ARG A 512 -26.90 17.85 -6.40
C ARG A 512 -25.83 18.95 -6.44
N LEU A 513 -24.61 18.64 -6.87
CA LEU A 513 -23.50 19.60 -6.93
C LEU A 513 -23.38 20.27 -8.31
N LYS A 514 -24.19 19.86 -9.29
CA LYS A 514 -24.06 20.32 -10.66
C LYS A 514 -24.60 21.75 -10.83
N GLY A 515 -23.71 22.73 -10.91
CA GLY A 515 -24.06 24.13 -11.15
C GLY A 515 -24.77 24.80 -9.97
N ALA A 516 -24.65 24.23 -8.78
CA ALA A 516 -25.22 24.75 -7.54
C ALA A 516 -24.09 25.22 -6.60
N ASP A 517 -24.40 26.17 -5.72
CA ASP A 517 -23.50 26.51 -4.62
C ASP A 517 -23.38 25.32 -3.65
N ILE A 518 -22.15 24.96 -3.30
CA ILE A 518 -21.88 23.75 -2.52
C ILE A 518 -22.37 23.88 -1.08
N PHE A 519 -22.24 25.04 -0.45
CA PHE A 519 -22.69 25.27 0.93
C PHE A 519 -24.22 25.25 1.00
N ASP A 520 -24.89 25.92 0.07
CA ASP A 520 -26.35 25.87 -0.07
C ASP A 520 -26.85 24.45 -0.28
N THR A 521 -26.16 23.68 -1.11
CA THR A 521 -26.52 22.28 -1.35
C THR A 521 -26.44 21.44 -0.07
N ILE A 522 -25.38 21.63 0.72
CA ILE A 522 -25.18 20.92 2.00
C ILE A 522 -26.22 21.36 3.05
N ARG A 523 -26.61 22.64 3.06
CA ARG A 523 -27.67 23.15 3.96
C ARG A 523 -29.01 22.45 3.76
N HIS A 524 -29.32 22.06 2.52
CA HIS A 524 -30.57 21.36 2.18
C HIS A 524 -30.55 19.86 2.52
N GLY A 525 -29.45 19.34 3.04
CA GLY A 525 -29.31 17.95 3.48
C GLY A 525 -27.97 17.35 3.10
N ASP A 526 -27.59 16.28 3.76
CA ASP A 526 -26.28 15.64 3.57
C ASP A 526 -26.07 15.19 2.12
N VAL A 527 -24.81 15.17 1.67
CA VAL A 527 -24.42 14.72 0.33
C VAL A 527 -23.35 13.65 0.46
N LEU A 528 -23.61 12.45 -0.08
CA LEU A 528 -22.61 11.40 -0.22
C LEU A 528 -22.04 11.44 -1.64
N VAL A 529 -20.72 11.55 -1.75
CA VAL A 529 -20.00 11.30 -3.01
C VAL A 529 -19.26 9.98 -2.92
N HIS A 530 -19.14 9.30 -4.06
CA HIS A 530 -18.52 7.97 -4.18
C HIS A 530 -17.50 8.02 -5.31
N HIS A 531 -16.23 8.23 -4.99
CA HIS A 531 -15.11 8.19 -5.94
C HIS A 531 -14.80 6.72 -6.27
N PRO A 532 -14.28 6.38 -7.47
CA PRO A 532 -14.01 7.26 -8.62
C PRO A 532 -15.26 7.48 -9.51
N TYR A 533 -16.42 6.97 -9.12
CA TYR A 533 -17.66 7.09 -9.90
C TYR A 533 -18.10 8.56 -10.00
N HIS A 534 -17.99 9.28 -8.90
CA HIS A 534 -18.13 10.72 -8.85
C HIS A 534 -16.77 11.42 -9.03
N SER A 535 -16.80 12.64 -9.58
CA SER A 535 -15.59 13.45 -9.78
C SER A 535 -15.10 14.07 -8.47
N PHE A 536 -13.85 13.79 -8.10
CA PHE A 536 -13.17 14.43 -6.97
C PHE A 536 -13.04 15.95 -7.18
N GLY A 537 -12.72 16.35 -8.42
CA GLY A 537 -12.58 17.75 -8.83
C GLY A 537 -13.85 18.57 -8.57
N THR A 538 -15.02 18.06 -8.96
CA THR A 538 -16.30 18.76 -8.78
C THR A 538 -16.99 18.44 -7.45
N SER A 539 -16.29 17.86 -6.48
CA SER A 539 -16.84 17.54 -5.15
C SER A 539 -15.89 17.96 -4.03
N THR A 540 -15.06 17.06 -3.53
CA THR A 540 -14.18 17.29 -2.37
C THR A 540 -13.15 18.38 -2.65
N GLN A 541 -12.53 18.39 -3.84
CA GLN A 541 -11.63 19.48 -4.22
C GLN A 541 -12.39 20.81 -4.32
N HIS A 542 -13.52 20.83 -5.02
CA HIS A 542 -14.36 22.03 -5.17
C HIS A 542 -14.82 22.59 -3.82
N PHE A 543 -15.10 21.74 -2.83
CA PHE A 543 -15.47 22.18 -1.48
C PHE A 543 -14.38 23.04 -0.82
N VAL A 544 -13.12 22.61 -0.90
CA VAL A 544 -11.99 23.36 -0.35
C VAL A 544 -11.72 24.63 -1.15
N GLU A 545 -11.80 24.56 -2.48
CA GLU A 545 -11.63 25.73 -3.36
C GLU A 545 -12.71 26.78 -3.13
N ALA A 546 -13.97 26.36 -2.96
CA ALA A 546 -15.08 27.25 -2.64
C ALA A 546 -14.89 27.87 -1.25
N ALA A 547 -14.49 27.08 -0.26
CA ALA A 547 -14.19 27.58 1.09
C ALA A 547 -13.06 28.60 1.09
N ALA A 548 -12.02 28.38 0.29
CA ALA A 548 -10.90 29.30 0.17
C ALA A 548 -11.33 30.65 -0.41
N ARG A 549 -12.21 30.67 -1.43
CA ARG A 549 -12.63 31.89 -2.14
C ARG A 549 -13.76 32.65 -1.44
N ASP A 550 -14.60 31.99 -0.67
CA ASP A 550 -15.77 32.63 -0.04
C ASP A 550 -15.33 33.62 1.07
N PRO A 551 -15.68 34.91 0.97
CA PRO A 551 -15.34 35.91 1.99
C PRO A 551 -16.06 35.67 3.33
N LYS A 552 -17.16 34.90 3.36
CA LYS A 552 -17.88 34.56 4.59
C LYS A 552 -17.21 33.44 5.39
N VAL A 553 -16.24 32.74 4.80
CA VAL A 553 -15.52 31.68 5.50
C VAL A 553 -14.45 32.28 6.40
N GLN A 554 -14.53 31.97 7.69
CA GLN A 554 -13.62 32.48 8.71
C GLN A 554 -12.47 31.51 9.00
N ALA A 555 -12.73 30.21 8.95
CA ALA A 555 -11.72 29.21 9.27
C ALA A 555 -11.89 27.90 8.47
N ILE A 556 -10.76 27.25 8.19
CA ILE A 556 -10.68 25.92 7.58
C ILE A 556 -9.77 25.04 8.45
N LYS A 557 -10.24 23.84 8.82
CA LYS A 557 -9.42 22.82 9.49
C LYS A 557 -9.38 21.56 8.64
N ALA A 558 -8.21 20.96 8.45
CA ALA A 558 -8.06 19.77 7.62
C ALA A 558 -7.04 18.77 8.19
N THR A 559 -7.26 17.48 7.95
CA THR A 559 -6.27 16.42 8.20
C THR A 559 -5.66 15.92 6.88
N LEU A 560 -4.33 15.93 6.76
CA LEU A 560 -3.58 15.53 5.58
C LEU A 560 -2.69 14.33 5.89
N TYR A 561 -3.04 13.16 5.34
CA TYR A 561 -2.28 11.91 5.53
C TYR A 561 -1.29 11.66 4.38
N ARG A 562 -1.79 11.72 3.14
CA ARG A 562 -1.04 11.46 1.90
C ARG A 562 -1.60 12.31 0.77
N THR A 563 -0.80 13.20 0.21
CA THR A 563 -1.19 13.98 -0.97
C THR A 563 0.04 14.40 -1.77
N SER A 564 -0.13 14.81 -3.02
CA SER A 564 0.97 15.26 -3.89
C SER A 564 1.47 16.66 -3.50
N ALA A 565 2.74 16.96 -3.75
CA ALA A 565 3.30 18.29 -3.52
C ALA A 565 2.56 19.40 -4.30
N ASP A 566 2.01 19.06 -5.47
CA ASP A 566 1.20 19.95 -6.32
C ASP A 566 -0.31 19.69 -6.16
N SER A 567 -0.74 19.24 -4.98
CA SER A 567 -2.14 18.94 -4.72
C SER A 567 -3.00 20.21 -4.79
N PRO A 568 -4.09 20.22 -5.59
CA PRO A 568 -5.02 21.36 -5.63
C PRO A 568 -5.65 21.69 -4.27
N VAL A 569 -5.79 20.68 -3.39
CA VAL A 569 -6.29 20.87 -2.02
C VAL A 569 -5.29 21.68 -1.20
N ILE A 570 -3.99 21.40 -1.30
CA ILE A 570 -2.95 22.17 -0.62
C ILE A 570 -2.92 23.60 -1.17
N SER A 571 -2.95 23.76 -2.49
CA SER A 571 -2.99 25.09 -3.10
C SER A 571 -4.21 25.90 -2.67
N ALA A 572 -5.37 25.26 -2.47
CA ALA A 572 -6.57 25.93 -1.97
C ALA A 572 -6.43 26.35 -0.49
N LEU A 573 -5.82 25.52 0.35
CA LEU A 573 -5.54 25.85 1.75
C LEU A 573 -4.55 27.02 1.89
N ILE A 574 -3.47 27.02 1.09
CA ILE A 574 -2.52 28.14 1.00
C ILE A 574 -3.25 29.44 0.64
N LYS A 575 -4.05 29.42 -0.43
CA LYS A 575 -4.84 30.60 -0.84
C LYS A 575 -5.82 31.06 0.24
N ALA A 576 -6.42 30.14 0.99
CA ALA A 576 -7.31 30.49 2.09
C ALA A 576 -6.56 31.28 3.18
N ALA A 577 -5.34 30.86 3.54
CA ALA A 577 -4.49 31.56 4.50
C ALA A 577 -4.03 32.93 3.97
N GLU A 578 -3.63 33.01 2.69
CA GLU A 578 -3.28 34.27 2.02
C GLU A 578 -4.46 35.26 1.99
N TYR A 579 -5.69 34.77 1.90
CA TYR A 579 -6.91 35.58 2.02
C TYR A 579 -7.31 35.90 3.46
N GLY A 580 -6.44 35.64 4.44
CA GLY A 580 -6.63 36.00 5.85
C GLY A 580 -7.53 35.07 6.66
N LYS A 581 -7.88 33.89 6.12
CA LYS A 581 -8.69 32.90 6.84
C LYS A 581 -7.81 32.14 7.84
N GLN A 582 -8.39 31.73 8.97
CA GLN A 582 -7.67 30.86 9.91
C GLN A 582 -7.60 29.44 9.35
N VAL A 583 -6.41 29.01 8.91
CA VAL A 583 -6.20 27.68 8.37
C VAL A 583 -5.38 26.85 9.35
N ALA A 584 -5.94 25.73 9.84
CA ALA A 584 -5.24 24.78 10.69
C ALA A 584 -5.16 23.41 10.00
N VAL A 585 -3.96 22.87 9.86
CA VAL A 585 -3.73 21.63 9.13
C VAL A 585 -2.96 20.66 9.99
N LEU A 586 -3.50 19.46 10.18
CA LEU A 586 -2.77 18.36 10.78
C LEU A 586 -2.12 17.52 9.69
N VAL A 587 -0.79 17.38 9.73
CA VAL A 587 -0.03 16.59 8.75
C VAL A 587 0.54 15.35 9.43
N GLU A 588 0.21 14.17 8.88
CA GLU A 588 0.84 12.91 9.30
C GLU A 588 2.15 12.72 8.54
N LEU A 589 3.28 12.90 9.23
CA LEU A 589 4.60 12.80 8.62
C LEU A 589 5.07 11.35 8.40
N LYS A 590 4.65 10.38 9.23
CA LYS A 590 5.05 8.96 9.14
C LYS A 590 4.19 8.14 8.17
N ALA A 591 3.66 8.80 7.13
CA ALA A 591 2.99 8.10 6.05
C ALA A 591 4.04 7.35 5.21
N ARG A 592 4.04 6.02 5.31
CA ARG A 592 5.05 5.15 4.70
C ARG A 592 5.28 5.44 3.21
N PHE A 593 6.54 5.63 2.82
CA PHE A 593 7.05 5.98 1.49
C PHE A 593 6.65 7.36 0.95
N ASP A 594 5.94 8.15 1.76
CA ASP A 594 5.49 9.49 1.40
C ASP A 594 6.12 10.56 2.31
N GLU A 595 7.05 10.18 3.20
CA GLU A 595 7.59 11.03 4.27
C GLU A 595 8.24 12.31 3.72
N ALA A 596 9.20 12.20 2.80
CA ALA A 596 9.84 13.38 2.18
C ALA A 596 8.84 14.32 1.51
N ARG A 597 7.79 13.76 0.90
CA ARG A 597 6.75 14.55 0.23
C ARG A 597 5.89 15.28 1.27
N ASN A 598 5.56 14.61 2.37
CA ASN A 598 4.78 15.18 3.46
C ASN A 598 5.52 16.31 4.18
N VAL A 599 6.83 16.14 4.41
CA VAL A 599 7.73 17.21 4.89
C VAL A 599 7.70 18.41 3.94
N GLY A 600 7.87 18.18 2.64
CA GLY A 600 7.97 19.27 1.66
C GLY A 600 6.72 20.15 1.58
N PHE A 601 5.51 19.60 1.67
CA PHE A 601 4.30 20.41 1.64
C PHE A 601 3.89 20.97 3.00
N ALA A 602 4.28 20.34 4.12
CA ALA A 602 4.09 20.90 5.45
C ALA A 602 4.80 22.26 5.54
N GLN A 603 6.06 22.33 5.09
CA GLN A 603 6.81 23.59 5.03
C GLN A 603 6.14 24.65 4.15
N LYS A 604 5.58 24.24 2.99
CA LYS A 604 4.83 25.17 2.11
C LYS A 604 3.60 25.76 2.81
N LEU A 605 2.89 24.97 3.61
CA LEU A 605 1.72 25.42 4.36
C LEU A 605 2.12 26.39 5.49
N GLU A 606 3.17 26.06 6.24
CA GLU A 606 3.71 26.94 7.30
C GLU A 606 4.15 28.29 6.74
N ASN A 607 4.90 28.29 5.62
CA ASN A 607 5.37 29.51 4.98
C ASN A 607 4.23 30.41 4.48
N ALA A 608 3.06 29.83 4.19
CA ALA A 608 1.85 30.56 3.79
C ALA A 608 1.03 31.08 4.99
N GLY A 609 1.47 30.85 6.23
CA GLY A 609 0.77 31.28 7.45
C GLY A 609 -0.30 30.31 7.94
N CYS A 610 -0.34 29.07 7.44
CA CYS A 610 -1.20 28.04 8.02
C CYS A 610 -0.64 27.58 9.37
N HIS A 611 -1.50 27.34 10.36
CA HIS A 611 -1.10 26.63 11.56
C HIS A 611 -0.97 25.15 11.23
N VAL A 612 0.26 24.68 11.02
CA VAL A 612 0.55 23.26 10.84
C VAL A 612 0.77 22.62 12.21
N ALA A 613 0.18 21.44 12.40
CA ALA A 613 0.42 20.59 13.55
C ALA A 613 0.78 19.20 13.05
N TYR A 614 1.64 18.51 13.79
CA TYR A 614 2.03 17.13 13.51
C TYR A 614 1.20 16.18 14.38
N GLY A 615 1.04 14.93 13.91
CA GLY A 615 0.23 13.92 14.60
C GLY A 615 0.62 13.72 16.08
N LEU A 616 -0.26 13.08 16.85
CA LEU A 616 0.01 12.77 18.26
C LEU A 616 1.13 11.73 18.39
N VAL A 617 2.05 11.94 19.34
CA VAL A 617 3.14 11.00 19.64
C VAL A 617 2.58 9.60 19.93
N GLY A 618 3.17 8.59 19.31
CA GLY A 618 2.76 7.19 19.42
C GLY A 618 1.48 6.81 18.65
N LEU A 619 0.80 7.76 18.00
CA LEU A 619 -0.44 7.53 17.25
C LEU A 619 -0.37 8.08 15.83
N LYS A 620 -0.67 7.24 14.84
CA LYS A 620 -0.77 7.71 13.44
C LYS A 620 -2.14 8.31 13.17
N THR A 621 -2.20 9.55 12.71
CA THR A 621 -3.46 10.19 12.33
C THR A 621 -3.89 9.74 10.95
N HIS A 622 -4.99 8.99 10.87
CA HIS A 622 -5.48 8.40 9.63
C HIS A 622 -6.93 8.77 9.33
N CYS A 623 -7.55 9.65 10.11
CA CYS A 623 -8.85 10.23 9.78
C CYS A 623 -8.74 11.23 8.62
N LYS A 624 -9.83 11.36 7.84
CA LYS A 624 -9.93 12.31 6.73
C LYS A 624 -11.11 13.22 6.97
N CYS A 625 -10.83 14.35 7.59
CA CYS A 625 -11.83 15.33 7.98
C CYS A 625 -11.43 16.71 7.48
N ILE A 626 -12.39 17.44 6.91
CA ILE A 626 -12.28 18.88 6.67
C ILE A 626 -13.46 19.55 7.37
N MET A 627 -13.19 20.66 8.04
CA MET A 627 -14.17 21.51 8.69
C MET A 627 -14.03 22.92 8.12
N VAL A 628 -15.14 23.53 7.72
CA VAL A 628 -15.24 24.92 7.25
C VAL A 628 -16.19 25.66 8.18
N VAL A 629 -15.72 26.75 8.77
CA VAL A 629 -16.54 27.65 9.60
C VAL A 629 -16.89 28.87 8.76
N ARG A 630 -18.19 29.06 8.51
CA ARG A 630 -18.72 30.12 7.65
C ARG A 630 -19.72 30.97 8.42
N GLU A 631 -19.66 32.28 8.21
CA GLU A 631 -20.62 33.24 8.72
C GLU A 631 -21.92 33.17 7.90
N GLU A 632 -23.03 32.89 8.58
CA GLU A 632 -24.38 32.86 8.03
C GLU A 632 -25.26 33.89 8.78
N GLU A 633 -26.50 34.11 8.32
CA GLU A 633 -27.42 35.10 8.91
C GLU A 633 -27.66 34.92 10.42
N GLU A 634 -27.67 33.68 10.90
CA GLU A 634 -27.90 33.32 12.31
C GLU A 634 -26.59 33.17 13.12
N GLY A 635 -25.44 33.52 12.53
CA GLY A 635 -24.11 33.36 13.12
C GLY A 635 -23.26 32.29 12.44
N PHE A 636 -22.25 31.78 13.14
CA PHE A 636 -21.33 30.81 12.55
C PHE A 636 -21.96 29.43 12.38
N ARG A 637 -21.86 28.91 11.16
CA ARG A 637 -22.24 27.54 10.83
C ARG A 637 -20.99 26.74 10.45
N THR A 638 -21.01 25.47 10.83
CA THR A 638 -19.95 24.53 10.48
C THR A 638 -20.41 23.61 9.36
N TYR A 639 -19.57 23.47 8.33
CA TYR A 639 -19.69 22.50 7.27
C TYR A 639 -18.56 21.50 7.39
N VAL A 640 -18.86 20.20 7.33
CA VAL A 640 -17.88 19.13 7.48
C VAL A 640 -17.86 18.23 6.26
N HIS A 641 -16.67 17.74 5.94
CA HIS A 641 -16.45 16.60 5.07
C HIS A 641 -15.78 15.49 5.87
N ILE A 642 -16.36 14.29 5.86
CA ILE A 642 -15.80 13.08 6.48
C ILE A 642 -15.60 12.03 5.39
N GLY A 643 -14.36 11.64 5.15
CA GLY A 643 -13.97 10.74 4.08
C GLY A 643 -13.46 9.38 4.55
N THR A 644 -13.64 8.36 3.71
CA THR A 644 -12.98 7.05 3.88
C THR A 644 -11.56 7.06 3.29
N GLY A 645 -11.30 7.94 2.32
CA GLY A 645 -10.06 8.05 1.54
C GLY A 645 -9.32 9.37 1.71
N ASN A 646 -8.08 9.41 1.24
CA ASN A 646 -7.18 10.58 1.31
C ASN A 646 -7.58 11.69 0.32
N TYR A 647 -7.15 12.92 0.63
CA TYR A 647 -7.30 14.10 -0.25
C TYR A 647 -6.25 14.12 -1.38
N ASN A 648 -6.26 13.09 -2.23
CA ASN A 648 -5.35 12.96 -3.36
C ASN A 648 -6.12 12.62 -4.65
N PRO A 649 -6.13 13.51 -5.66
CA PRO A 649 -6.85 13.28 -6.92
C PRO A 649 -6.44 12.00 -7.65
N ARG A 650 -5.15 11.61 -7.58
CA ARG A 650 -4.65 10.40 -8.24
C ARG A 650 -5.19 9.13 -7.58
N THR A 651 -5.26 9.08 -6.25
CA THR A 651 -5.88 7.92 -5.59
C THR A 651 -7.39 7.93 -5.77
N ALA A 652 -8.03 9.10 -5.73
CA ALA A 652 -9.48 9.22 -5.93
C ALA A 652 -9.96 8.77 -7.33
N SER A 653 -9.08 8.60 -8.32
CA SER A 653 -9.43 8.06 -9.63
C SER A 653 -9.30 6.53 -9.74
N VAL A 654 -8.63 5.89 -8.78
CA VAL A 654 -8.38 4.43 -8.78
C VAL A 654 -8.84 3.72 -7.50
N TYR A 655 -9.15 4.45 -6.43
CA TYR A 655 -9.64 3.95 -5.14
C TYR A 655 -11.13 4.25 -5.04
N THR A 656 -11.89 3.28 -4.53
CA THR A 656 -13.31 3.50 -4.24
C THR A 656 -13.45 4.10 -2.85
N ASP A 657 -13.93 5.33 -2.75
CA ASP A 657 -13.99 6.07 -1.49
C ASP A 657 -15.27 6.89 -1.36
N PHE A 658 -15.76 7.03 -0.14
CA PHE A 658 -16.85 7.95 0.18
C PHE A 658 -16.33 9.27 0.74
N GLY A 659 -17.08 10.33 0.42
CA GLY A 659 -17.02 11.61 1.10
C GLY A 659 -18.42 12.05 1.52
N LEU A 660 -18.65 12.21 2.82
CA LEU A 660 -19.92 12.72 3.36
C LEU A 660 -19.77 14.21 3.66
N PHE A 661 -20.59 15.04 3.02
CA PHE A 661 -20.74 16.45 3.36
C PHE A 661 -21.97 16.65 4.24
N SER A 662 -21.81 17.40 5.33
CA SER A 662 -22.91 17.72 6.26
C SER A 662 -22.72 19.10 6.91
N CYS A 663 -23.82 19.69 7.37
CA CYS A 663 -23.81 20.85 8.26
C CYS A 663 -24.66 20.61 9.53
N ARG A 664 -24.85 19.34 9.92
CA ARG A 664 -25.55 19.00 11.16
C ARG A 664 -24.77 19.52 12.37
N PRO A 665 -25.41 20.21 13.33
CA PRO A 665 -24.71 20.78 14.48
C PRO A 665 -23.88 19.75 15.25
N GLU A 666 -24.46 18.58 15.56
CA GLU A 666 -23.80 17.52 16.34
C GLU A 666 -22.51 17.00 15.67
N LEU A 667 -22.49 16.86 14.34
CA LEU A 667 -21.29 16.47 13.59
C LEU A 667 -20.26 17.61 13.57
N GLY A 668 -20.70 18.86 13.43
CA GLY A 668 -19.82 20.03 13.50
C GLY A 668 -19.13 20.14 14.86
N GLU A 669 -19.86 19.89 15.95
CA GLU A 669 -19.31 19.88 17.31
C GLU A 669 -18.30 18.75 17.51
N ASP A 670 -18.62 17.54 17.08
CA ASP A 670 -17.72 16.39 17.23
C ASP A 670 -16.44 16.55 16.40
N VAL A 671 -16.53 17.05 15.16
CA VAL A 671 -15.34 17.31 14.33
C VAL A 671 -14.50 18.44 14.94
N ARG A 672 -15.13 19.47 15.49
CA ARG A 672 -14.42 20.53 16.22
C ARG A 672 -13.66 19.96 17.42
N ASP A 673 -14.28 19.08 18.20
CA ASP A 673 -13.66 18.45 19.36
C ASP A 673 -12.57 17.44 18.97
N LEU A 674 -12.71 16.76 17.83
CA LEU A 674 -11.63 15.98 17.22
C LEU A 674 -10.42 16.85 16.90
N PHE A 675 -10.60 18.03 16.29
CA PHE A 675 -9.46 18.91 16.03
C PHE A 675 -8.81 19.42 17.32
N LYS A 676 -9.59 19.68 18.39
CA LYS A 676 -9.02 20.00 19.71
C LYS A 676 -8.18 18.86 20.28
N TYR A 677 -8.65 17.62 20.12
CA TYR A 677 -7.92 16.41 20.52
C TYR A 677 -6.61 16.24 19.73
N LEU A 678 -6.62 16.57 18.44
CA LEU A 678 -5.48 16.42 17.54
C LEU A 678 -4.42 17.52 17.73
N THR A 679 -4.82 18.74 18.07
CA THR A 679 -3.90 19.90 18.13
C THR A 679 -3.56 20.35 19.56
N GLY A 680 -3.97 19.61 20.60
CA GLY A 680 -3.72 20.03 21.98
C GLY A 680 -3.98 18.95 23.02
N TYR A 681 -3.75 19.29 24.30
CA TYR A 681 -3.91 18.38 25.44
C TYR A 681 -5.38 18.20 25.88
N HIS A 682 -6.28 17.96 24.93
CA HIS A 682 -7.70 17.80 25.22
C HIS A 682 -8.08 16.32 25.33
N ARG A 683 -8.31 15.82 26.54
CA ARG A 683 -8.79 14.44 26.76
C ARG A 683 -10.30 14.35 26.50
N GLN A 684 -10.70 14.16 25.24
CA GLN A 684 -12.10 13.96 24.88
C GLN A 684 -12.48 12.48 24.98
N ASN A 685 -13.41 12.15 25.87
CA ASN A 685 -13.84 10.76 26.12
C ASN A 685 -15.25 10.46 25.59
N LYS A 686 -15.96 11.47 25.09
CA LYS A 686 -17.33 11.38 24.59
C LYS A 686 -17.50 12.19 23.32
N TYR A 687 -18.25 11.66 22.37
CA TYR A 687 -18.65 12.32 21.14
C TYR A 687 -20.16 12.08 20.99
N ASN A 688 -20.87 13.01 20.34
CA ASN A 688 -22.32 12.90 20.17
C ASN A 688 -22.69 11.80 19.17
N LYS A 689 -21.97 11.75 18.05
CA LYS A 689 -22.23 10.88 16.89
C LYS A 689 -20.98 10.16 16.40
N LEU A 690 -19.82 10.82 16.38
CA LEU A 690 -18.60 10.23 15.84
C LEU A 690 -18.05 9.10 16.72
N LEU A 691 -17.57 8.06 16.05
CA LEU A 691 -16.81 6.98 16.65
C LEU A 691 -15.32 7.25 16.37
N ILE A 692 -14.54 7.44 17.42
CA ILE A 692 -13.13 7.84 17.31
C ILE A 692 -12.23 6.73 17.88
N ALA A 693 -11.22 6.31 17.11
CA ALA A 693 -10.16 5.44 17.63
C ALA A 693 -8.96 6.29 18.13
N PRO A 694 -8.21 5.84 19.14
CA PRO A 694 -8.42 4.64 19.96
C PRO A 694 -9.48 4.80 21.07
N GLY A 695 -10.19 5.94 21.11
CA GLY A 695 -11.14 6.30 22.17
C GLY A 695 -12.42 5.45 22.25
N THR A 696 -13.49 5.89 21.58
CA THR A 696 -14.84 5.30 21.72
C THR A 696 -15.12 4.16 20.74
N MET A 697 -14.40 4.11 19.62
CA MET A 697 -14.79 3.32 18.45
C MET A 697 -14.99 1.82 18.72
N ARG A 698 -14.00 1.13 19.30
CA ARG A 698 -14.10 -0.32 19.56
C ARG A 698 -15.29 -0.62 20.47
N ARG A 699 -15.42 0.12 21.57
CA ARG A 699 -16.51 -0.07 22.55
C ARG A 699 -17.88 0.09 21.88
N GLU A 700 -18.06 1.11 21.04
CA GLU A 700 -19.34 1.32 20.37
C GLU A 700 -19.66 0.23 19.34
N PHE A 701 -18.66 -0.27 18.58
CA PHE A 701 -18.90 -1.41 17.69
C PHE A 701 -19.27 -2.68 18.46
N LEU A 702 -18.61 -2.97 19.59
CA LEU A 702 -18.98 -4.09 20.45
C LEU A 702 -20.43 -3.95 20.94
N ARG A 703 -20.82 -2.76 21.42
CA ARG A 703 -22.19 -2.46 21.86
C ARG A 703 -23.23 -2.63 20.75
N LEU A 704 -22.88 -2.26 19.51
CA LEU A 704 -23.76 -2.44 18.36
C LEU A 704 -23.95 -3.93 18.04
N ILE A 705 -22.90 -4.75 18.14
CA ILE A 705 -22.99 -6.21 17.96
C ILE A 705 -23.76 -6.87 19.12
N ASP A 706 -23.52 -6.46 20.36
CA ASP A 706 -24.28 -6.91 21.55
C ASP A 706 -25.79 -6.73 21.38
N ARG A 707 -26.19 -5.61 20.77
CA ARG A 707 -27.60 -5.36 20.46
C ARG A 707 -28.14 -6.35 19.44
N GLU A 708 -27.40 -6.67 18.39
CA GLU A 708 -27.84 -7.68 17.41
C GLU A 708 -27.92 -9.07 18.03
N ILE A 709 -27.01 -9.41 18.96
CA ILE A 709 -27.09 -10.65 19.76
C ILE A 709 -28.38 -10.70 20.57
N ALA A 710 -28.69 -9.63 21.30
CA ALA A 710 -29.92 -9.54 22.09
C ALA A 710 -31.18 -9.63 21.20
N ASN A 711 -31.15 -9.02 20.01
CA ASN A 711 -32.25 -9.09 19.04
C ASN A 711 -32.45 -10.53 18.53
N ALA A 712 -31.37 -11.23 18.16
CA ALA A 712 -31.44 -12.61 17.71
C ALA A 712 -31.99 -13.53 18.80
N ALA A 713 -31.52 -13.37 20.04
CA ALA A 713 -32.03 -14.12 21.20
C ALA A 713 -33.52 -13.85 21.46
N ALA A 714 -34.02 -12.66 21.12
CA ALA A 714 -35.43 -12.29 21.20
C ALA A 714 -36.26 -12.69 19.95
N GLY A 715 -35.65 -13.34 18.94
CA GLY A 715 -36.31 -13.71 17.68
C GLY A 715 -36.60 -12.52 16.75
N LEU A 716 -35.98 -11.37 16.98
CA LEU A 716 -36.09 -10.17 16.14
C LEU A 716 -35.08 -10.21 14.98
N PRO A 717 -35.31 -9.46 13.89
CA PRO A 717 -34.34 -9.35 12.80
C PRO A 717 -32.97 -8.88 13.31
N ALA A 718 -31.94 -9.69 13.05
CA ALA A 718 -30.57 -9.45 13.47
C ALA A 718 -29.59 -9.81 12.34
N HIS A 719 -28.87 -8.81 11.83
CA HIS A 719 -27.93 -8.96 10.73
C HIS A 719 -26.81 -7.92 10.84
N VAL A 720 -25.57 -8.37 10.70
CA VAL A 720 -24.39 -7.50 10.67
C VAL A 720 -23.73 -7.60 9.30
N VAL A 721 -23.48 -6.46 8.64
CA VAL A 721 -22.70 -6.42 7.40
C VAL A 721 -21.50 -5.50 7.59
N ILE A 722 -20.30 -6.04 7.38
CA ILE A 722 -19.03 -5.32 7.57
C ILE A 722 -18.31 -5.26 6.25
N LYS A 723 -18.06 -4.07 5.73
CA LYS A 723 -17.18 -3.86 4.57
C LYS A 723 -15.97 -3.07 5.01
N CYS A 724 -14.79 -3.65 4.87
CA CYS A 724 -13.51 -2.99 5.20
C CYS A 724 -12.36 -3.58 4.37
N ASN A 725 -11.16 -3.01 4.53
CA ASN A 725 -9.98 -3.49 3.80
C ASN A 725 -9.27 -4.63 4.51
N GLY A 726 -9.39 -4.71 5.83
CA GLY A 726 -8.83 -5.77 6.65
C GLY A 726 -9.60 -5.97 7.95
N LEU A 727 -9.59 -7.21 8.43
CA LEU A 727 -10.27 -7.63 9.65
C LEU A 727 -9.38 -8.63 10.40
N ASP A 728 -8.73 -8.17 11.45
CA ASP A 728 -7.68 -8.89 12.18
C ASP A 728 -7.67 -8.61 13.69
N ASP A 729 -8.46 -7.65 14.18
CA ASP A 729 -8.53 -7.36 15.61
C ASP A 729 -9.18 -8.51 16.37
N GLU A 730 -8.42 -9.15 17.27
CA GLU A 730 -8.82 -10.34 18.02
C GLU A 730 -10.12 -10.15 18.81
N VAL A 731 -10.30 -8.97 19.42
CA VAL A 731 -11.50 -8.65 20.21
C VAL A 731 -12.73 -8.54 19.29
N MET A 732 -12.59 -7.87 18.15
CA MET A 732 -13.68 -7.78 17.17
C MET A 732 -13.99 -9.15 16.53
N VAL A 733 -12.98 -9.97 16.22
CA VAL A 733 -13.14 -11.31 15.64
C VAL A 733 -13.86 -12.24 16.63
N ALA A 734 -13.43 -12.27 17.89
CA ALA A 734 -14.10 -13.04 18.93
C ALA A 734 -15.57 -12.63 19.06
N LYS A 735 -15.86 -11.32 18.99
CA LYS A 735 -17.24 -10.82 19.07
C LYS A 735 -18.10 -11.23 17.88
N ILE A 736 -17.51 -11.34 16.68
CA ILE A 736 -18.21 -11.87 15.50
C ILE A 736 -18.58 -13.33 15.71
N TYR A 737 -17.67 -14.17 16.21
CA TYR A 737 -17.98 -15.58 16.51
C TYR A 737 -19.08 -15.71 17.57
N GLU A 738 -19.05 -14.89 18.62
CA GLU A 738 -20.12 -14.84 19.63
C GLU A 738 -21.49 -14.48 19.01
N ALA A 739 -21.50 -13.48 18.11
CA ALA A 739 -22.72 -13.08 17.42
C ALA A 739 -23.29 -14.20 16.55
N VAL A 740 -22.43 -14.86 15.78
CA VAL A 740 -22.80 -15.96 14.89
C VAL A 740 -23.33 -17.15 15.70
N GLY A 741 -22.66 -17.51 16.80
CA GLY A 741 -23.10 -18.56 17.72
C GLY A 741 -24.43 -18.27 18.41
N SER A 742 -24.83 -17.00 18.48
CA SER A 742 -26.13 -16.55 19.03
C SER A 742 -27.24 -16.47 17.97
N GLY A 743 -26.98 -16.91 16.73
CA GLY A 743 -27.95 -16.90 15.63
C GLY A 743 -27.98 -15.60 14.81
N VAL A 744 -27.07 -14.66 15.04
CA VAL A 744 -26.95 -13.44 14.21
C VAL A 744 -26.34 -13.82 12.86
N LYS A 745 -26.97 -13.38 11.77
CA LYS A 745 -26.36 -13.48 10.44
C LYS A 745 -25.23 -12.46 10.30
N VAL A 746 -24.08 -12.85 9.79
CA VAL A 746 -22.95 -11.94 9.58
C VAL A 746 -22.37 -12.10 8.17
N ASP A 747 -22.32 -11.00 7.42
CA ASP A 747 -21.66 -10.92 6.12
C ASP A 747 -20.46 -9.95 6.21
N CYS A 748 -19.26 -10.41 5.87
CA CYS A 748 -18.05 -9.59 5.83
C CYS A 748 -17.53 -9.47 4.40
N ILE A 749 -17.35 -8.24 3.91
CA ILE A 749 -16.76 -7.90 2.62
C ILE A 749 -15.36 -7.34 2.90
N VAL A 750 -14.34 -8.21 2.87
CA VAL A 750 -12.96 -7.91 3.24
C VAL A 750 -12.03 -8.25 2.08
N ARG A 751 -11.46 -7.22 1.44
CA ARG A 751 -10.57 -7.45 0.28
C ARG A 751 -9.21 -8.04 0.65
N GLY A 752 -8.65 -7.63 1.79
CA GLY A 752 -7.28 -7.91 2.19
C GLY A 752 -7.19 -9.09 3.15
N MET A 753 -6.48 -8.87 4.26
CA MET A 753 -6.32 -9.85 5.33
C MET A 753 -7.62 -10.03 6.12
N CYS A 754 -7.94 -11.27 6.45
CA CYS A 754 -9.10 -11.63 7.24
C CYS A 754 -8.79 -12.81 8.16
N ARG A 755 -8.98 -12.64 9.47
CA ARG A 755 -8.76 -13.67 10.50
C ARG A 755 -9.91 -14.67 10.66
N LEU A 756 -11.09 -14.36 10.11
CA LEU A 756 -12.28 -15.18 10.27
C LEU A 756 -12.20 -16.51 9.51
N ARG A 757 -12.81 -17.55 10.07
CA ARG A 757 -13.09 -18.85 9.43
C ARG A 757 -14.60 -19.03 9.28
N PRO A 758 -15.18 -18.72 8.10
CA PRO A 758 -16.63 -18.83 7.87
C PRO A 758 -17.08 -20.26 7.60
N GLY A 759 -18.34 -20.59 7.91
CA GLY A 759 -18.96 -21.85 7.52
C GLY A 759 -18.46 -23.11 8.25
N VAL A 760 -17.78 -22.95 9.40
CA VAL A 760 -17.34 -24.07 10.24
C VAL A 760 -18.57 -24.63 10.98
N PRO A 761 -18.92 -25.92 10.82
CA PRO A 761 -20.10 -26.51 11.44
C PRO A 761 -20.12 -26.30 12.97
N GLY A 762 -21.26 -25.88 13.51
CA GLY A 762 -21.45 -25.61 14.94
C GLY A 762 -20.70 -24.39 15.49
N VAL A 763 -19.95 -23.64 14.66
CA VAL A 763 -19.15 -22.48 15.08
C VAL A 763 -19.51 -21.22 14.29
N SER A 764 -19.51 -21.29 12.95
CA SER A 764 -19.59 -20.11 12.10
C SER A 764 -20.48 -20.28 10.86
N GLU A 765 -21.53 -21.10 10.94
CA GLU A 765 -22.45 -21.41 9.83
C GLU A 765 -23.19 -20.17 9.29
N ASN A 766 -23.53 -19.21 10.17
CA ASN A 766 -24.17 -17.95 9.77
C ASN A 766 -23.18 -16.85 9.38
N LEU A 767 -21.89 -17.17 9.23
CA LEU A 767 -20.84 -16.24 8.82
C LEU A 767 -20.46 -16.47 7.36
N ARG A 768 -20.49 -15.39 6.57
CA ARG A 768 -20.00 -15.38 5.19
C ARG A 768 -18.92 -14.31 5.04
N VAL A 769 -17.82 -14.65 4.37
CA VAL A 769 -16.74 -13.70 4.06
C VAL A 769 -16.51 -13.67 2.55
N VAL A 770 -16.60 -12.47 1.97
CA VAL A 770 -16.39 -12.19 0.53
C VAL A 770 -15.26 -11.18 0.37
N SER A 771 -14.46 -11.34 -0.68
CA SER A 771 -13.41 -10.42 -1.10
C SER A 771 -13.59 -10.05 -2.55
N ILE A 772 -13.52 -8.76 -2.88
CA ILE A 772 -13.65 -8.30 -4.27
C ILE A 772 -12.35 -7.64 -4.70
N ILE A 773 -11.78 -8.12 -5.81
CA ILE A 773 -10.60 -7.55 -6.46
C ILE A 773 -10.95 -7.28 -7.91
N GLY A 774 -10.85 -6.03 -8.33
CA GLY A 774 -11.25 -5.64 -9.68
C GLY A 774 -10.61 -4.35 -10.16
N ARG A 775 -11.27 -3.72 -11.14
CA ARG A 775 -10.77 -2.53 -11.86
C ARG A 775 -10.34 -1.41 -10.92
N PHE A 776 -11.14 -1.13 -9.89
CA PHE A 776 -10.80 -0.13 -8.89
C PHE A 776 -10.41 -0.82 -7.59
N LEU A 777 -9.55 -0.15 -6.82
CA LEU A 777 -9.17 -0.63 -5.51
C LEU A 777 -10.33 -0.42 -4.55
N GLU A 778 -10.95 -1.50 -4.09
CA GLU A 778 -11.94 -1.46 -3.01
C GLU A 778 -11.31 -0.79 -1.78
N HIS A 779 -11.84 0.34 -1.28
CA HIS A 779 -11.20 1.06 -0.17
C HIS A 779 -12.18 1.64 0.86
N HIS A 780 -13.39 2.00 0.43
CA HIS A 780 -14.46 2.48 1.29
C HIS A 780 -14.89 1.44 2.33
N ARG A 781 -15.18 1.92 3.54
CA ARG A 781 -15.69 1.10 4.64
C ARG A 781 -17.14 1.42 4.92
N ILE A 782 -17.94 0.39 5.15
CA ILE A 782 -19.36 0.47 5.52
C ILE A 782 -19.61 -0.54 6.64
N PHE A 783 -20.33 -0.12 7.68
CA PHE A 783 -20.80 -1.02 8.73
C PHE A 783 -22.32 -0.89 8.85
N LYS A 784 -23.04 -2.00 8.71
CA LYS A 784 -24.49 -2.09 8.84
C LYS A 784 -24.85 -2.99 10.02
N PHE A 785 -25.78 -2.52 10.85
CA PHE A 785 -26.41 -3.28 11.93
C PHE A 785 -27.93 -3.22 11.77
N GLU A 786 -28.61 -4.37 11.74
CA GLU A 786 -30.04 -4.48 11.40
C GLU A 786 -30.97 -3.80 12.39
N ASN A 787 -30.64 -3.84 13.69
CA ASN A 787 -31.34 -3.11 14.73
C ASN A 787 -32.86 -3.36 14.71
N ALA A 788 -33.26 -4.64 14.72
CA ALA A 788 -34.66 -5.07 14.75
C ALA A 788 -35.52 -4.52 13.59
N GLY A 789 -34.92 -4.32 12.41
CA GLY A 789 -35.60 -3.85 11.20
C GLY A 789 -35.48 -2.34 10.91
N ASP A 790 -34.78 -1.58 11.74
CA ASP A 790 -34.38 -0.19 11.45
C ASP A 790 -32.85 -0.07 11.29
N PRO A 791 -32.31 -0.44 10.12
CA PRO A 791 -30.88 -0.60 9.96
C PRO A 791 -30.09 0.71 10.12
N GLN A 792 -28.97 0.58 10.84
CA GLN A 792 -28.03 1.66 11.10
C GLN A 792 -26.77 1.47 10.25
N PHE A 793 -26.35 2.55 9.57
CA PHE A 793 -25.20 2.55 8.67
C PHE A 793 -24.12 3.48 9.19
N TYR A 794 -22.87 3.07 9.03
CA TYR A 794 -21.70 3.85 9.40
C TYR A 794 -20.67 3.79 8.28
N ILE A 795 -19.95 4.89 8.05
CA ILE A 795 -18.84 4.97 7.12
C ILE A 795 -17.65 5.67 7.78
N GLY A 796 -16.43 5.37 7.35
CA GLY A 796 -15.26 6.07 7.88
C GLY A 796 -13.92 5.50 7.47
N SER A 797 -12.88 5.95 8.15
CA SER A 797 -11.48 5.68 7.79
C SER A 797 -10.92 4.38 8.36
N ALA A 798 -11.57 3.80 9.38
CA ALA A 798 -11.06 2.65 10.12
C ALA A 798 -11.36 1.31 9.44
N ASP A 799 -10.34 0.45 9.37
CA ASP A 799 -10.50 -1.00 9.27
C ASP A 799 -10.64 -1.63 10.66
N TRP A 800 -11.06 -2.89 10.74
CA TRP A 800 -11.08 -3.66 12.00
C TRP A 800 -9.77 -4.43 12.19
N MET A 801 -8.67 -3.70 12.15
CA MET A 801 -7.34 -4.21 12.48
C MET A 801 -6.90 -3.61 13.81
N SER A 802 -6.10 -4.35 14.58
CA SER A 802 -5.63 -3.90 15.90
C SER A 802 -5.00 -2.50 15.85
N ARG A 803 -4.13 -2.25 14.87
CA ARG A 803 -3.49 -0.93 14.67
C ARG A 803 -4.47 0.21 14.43
N ASN A 804 -5.58 -0.04 13.74
CA ASN A 804 -6.57 1.00 13.41
C ASN A 804 -7.43 1.34 14.63
N LEU A 805 -7.70 0.36 15.49
CA LEU A 805 -8.52 0.55 16.69
C LEU A 805 -7.73 1.00 17.92
N THR A 806 -6.39 0.86 17.96
CA THR A 806 -5.58 1.18 19.14
C THR A 806 -4.41 2.15 18.91
N ARG A 807 -3.80 2.15 17.73
CA ARG A 807 -2.56 2.92 17.45
C ARG A 807 -2.76 4.02 16.41
N ARG A 808 -4.02 4.33 16.06
CA ARG A 808 -4.37 5.34 15.07
C ARG A 808 -5.52 6.19 15.53
N VAL A 809 -5.49 7.45 15.11
CA VAL A 809 -6.66 8.32 15.18
C VAL A 809 -7.49 8.11 13.92
N GLU A 810 -8.62 7.44 14.07
CA GLU A 810 -9.58 7.13 13.00
C GLU A 810 -10.95 7.72 13.33
N VAL A 811 -11.75 7.99 12.29
CA VAL A 811 -13.10 8.52 12.43
C VAL A 811 -14.08 7.64 11.66
N VAL A 812 -15.18 7.26 12.32
CA VAL A 812 -16.36 6.67 11.70
C VAL A 812 -17.59 7.49 12.08
N THR A 813 -18.44 7.81 11.11
CA THR A 813 -19.65 8.60 11.29
C THR A 813 -20.89 7.77 10.97
N PRO A 814 -22.00 7.91 11.73
CA PRO A 814 -23.28 7.38 11.33
C PRO A 814 -23.80 8.08 10.06
N VAL A 815 -24.59 7.36 9.28
CA VAL A 815 -25.33 7.86 8.13
C VAL A 815 -26.81 7.77 8.43
N GLU A 816 -27.45 8.92 8.64
CA GLU A 816 -28.84 8.99 9.07
C GLU A 816 -29.80 9.36 7.93
N ASP A 817 -29.32 9.98 6.86
CA ASP A 817 -30.15 10.32 5.69
C ASP A 817 -30.66 9.04 5.00
N ARG A 818 -31.98 8.94 4.85
CA ARG A 818 -32.66 7.75 4.31
C ARG A 818 -32.27 7.42 2.87
N ALA A 819 -32.07 8.43 2.02
CA ALA A 819 -31.68 8.21 0.63
C ALA A 819 -30.24 7.68 0.55
N ILE A 820 -29.35 8.22 1.39
CA ILE A 820 -27.96 7.76 1.48
C ILE A 820 -27.91 6.33 2.05
N LYS A 821 -28.70 6.01 3.08
CA LYS A 821 -28.82 4.62 3.60
C LYS A 821 -29.21 3.63 2.49
N GLY A 822 -30.21 3.96 1.67
CA GLY A 822 -30.63 3.12 0.54
C GLY A 822 -29.55 2.94 -0.54
N GLU A 823 -28.74 3.98 -0.77
CA GLU A 823 -27.56 3.89 -1.64
C GLU A 823 -26.48 2.97 -1.06
N LEU A 824 -26.15 3.10 0.23
CA LEU A 824 -25.17 2.24 0.89
C LEU A 824 -25.63 0.77 0.90
N GLN A 825 -26.91 0.51 1.16
CA GLN A 825 -27.49 -0.84 1.07
C GLN A 825 -27.33 -1.40 -0.35
N SER A 826 -27.64 -0.62 -1.39
CA SER A 826 -27.47 -1.04 -2.78
C SER A 826 -26.02 -1.41 -3.13
N ILE A 827 -25.04 -0.71 -2.53
CA ILE A 827 -23.60 -0.99 -2.73
C ILE A 827 -23.20 -2.28 -2.00
N LEU A 828 -23.66 -2.49 -0.76
CA LEU A 828 -23.43 -3.73 -0.02
C LEU A 828 -24.03 -4.93 -0.77
N ASP A 829 -25.25 -4.80 -1.27
CA ASP A 829 -25.90 -5.83 -2.08
C ASP A 829 -25.10 -6.12 -3.35
N ALA A 830 -24.70 -5.09 -4.10
CA ALA A 830 -23.87 -5.27 -5.29
C ALA A 830 -22.55 -6.00 -4.99
N CYS A 831 -21.94 -5.76 -3.82
CA CYS A 831 -20.76 -6.50 -3.39
C CYS A 831 -21.07 -7.98 -3.10
N LEU A 832 -22.16 -8.27 -2.40
CA LEU A 832 -22.55 -9.64 -2.02
C LEU A 832 -23.10 -10.46 -3.18
N PHE A 833 -23.56 -9.84 -4.26
CA PHE A 833 -24.10 -10.51 -5.44
C PHE A 833 -23.12 -10.59 -6.62
N ASP A 834 -21.94 -9.98 -6.51
CA ASP A 834 -20.90 -10.12 -7.53
C ASP A 834 -20.49 -11.59 -7.69
N LYS A 835 -20.54 -12.11 -8.92
CA LYS A 835 -20.11 -13.46 -9.32
C LYS A 835 -19.05 -13.43 -10.43
N ARG A 836 -18.37 -12.29 -10.57
CA ARG A 836 -17.30 -12.10 -11.57
C ARG A 836 -15.94 -11.98 -10.90
N GLN A 837 -15.86 -11.15 -9.87
CA GLN A 837 -14.64 -10.69 -9.19
C GLN A 837 -14.65 -10.97 -7.68
N ALA A 838 -15.75 -11.51 -7.16
CA ALA A 838 -15.90 -11.85 -5.75
C ALA A 838 -15.36 -13.24 -5.42
N TRP A 839 -14.54 -13.32 -4.38
CA TRP A 839 -14.00 -14.54 -3.80
C TRP A 839 -14.63 -14.80 -2.45
N GLN A 840 -15.13 -16.00 -2.19
CA GLN A 840 -15.62 -16.41 -0.90
C GLN A 840 -14.57 -17.23 -0.14
N LEU A 841 -14.24 -16.78 1.07
CA LEU A 841 -13.40 -17.55 1.98
C LEU A 841 -14.15 -18.80 2.44
N GLN A 842 -13.50 -19.96 2.35
CA GLN A 842 -14.04 -21.26 2.72
C GLN A 842 -13.66 -21.62 4.17
N PRO A 843 -14.29 -22.65 4.78
CA PRO A 843 -14.00 -23.07 6.15
C PRO A 843 -12.53 -23.50 6.37
N ASP A 844 -11.90 -24.06 5.34
CA ASP A 844 -10.49 -24.47 5.34
C ASP A 844 -9.51 -23.30 5.13
N GLY A 845 -10.01 -22.08 5.01
CA GLY A 845 -9.22 -20.88 4.83
C GLY A 845 -8.81 -20.52 3.42
N ARG A 846 -9.21 -21.31 2.41
CA ARG A 846 -8.94 -21.02 1.00
C ARG A 846 -10.00 -20.11 0.43
N TYR A 847 -9.65 -19.32 -0.58
CA TYR A 847 -10.60 -18.49 -1.31
C TYR A 847 -11.11 -19.23 -2.54
N ARG A 848 -12.43 -19.18 -2.77
CA ARG A 848 -13.08 -19.67 -4.00
C ARG A 848 -13.71 -18.50 -4.76
N LEU A 849 -13.38 -18.33 -6.02
CA LEU A 849 -14.01 -17.37 -6.92
C LEU A 849 -15.49 -17.75 -7.12
N LEU A 850 -16.38 -16.81 -6.85
CA LEU A 850 -17.80 -16.97 -7.09
C LEU A 850 -18.10 -16.86 -8.59
N GLY A 851 -19.08 -17.63 -9.05
CA GLY A 851 -19.51 -17.65 -10.46
C GLY A 851 -18.68 -18.54 -11.39
N VAL A 852 -17.63 -19.19 -10.88
CA VAL A 852 -16.97 -20.33 -11.53
C VAL A 852 -17.57 -21.59 -10.94
N SER A 853 -18.46 -22.27 -11.67
CA SER A 853 -18.89 -23.62 -11.32
C SER A 853 -18.70 -24.51 -12.55
N PRO A 854 -18.16 -25.73 -12.44
CA PRO A 854 -18.22 -26.72 -13.51
C PRO A 854 -19.66 -26.97 -14.02
N GLN A 855 -20.67 -26.68 -13.19
CA GLN A 855 -22.10 -26.90 -13.42
C GLN A 855 -22.82 -25.78 -14.19
N TRP A 856 -22.14 -24.80 -14.80
CA TRP A 856 -22.83 -24.02 -15.86
C TRP A 856 -23.14 -24.88 -17.10
N LEU A 857 -22.62 -26.12 -17.15
CA LEU A 857 -22.97 -27.16 -18.11
C LEU A 857 -24.09 -28.13 -17.66
N THR A 858 -24.42 -28.23 -16.37
CA THR A 858 -25.42 -29.21 -15.89
C THR A 858 -25.95 -28.88 -14.50
N GLU A 859 -27.20 -28.43 -14.44
CA GLU A 859 -28.16 -28.58 -13.32
C GLU A 859 -27.89 -27.86 -11.99
N LEU A 860 -28.75 -26.88 -11.68
CA LEU A 860 -29.29 -26.67 -10.33
C LEU A 860 -30.78 -26.33 -10.44
N GLY A 861 -31.61 -27.35 -10.20
CA GLY A 861 -33.07 -27.30 -10.14
C GLY A 861 -33.62 -26.67 -8.86
N GLY A 862 -33.18 -25.46 -8.53
CA GLY A 862 -33.90 -24.55 -7.64
C GLY A 862 -34.26 -23.29 -8.44
N GLU A 863 -35.52 -22.85 -8.41
CA GLU A 863 -35.90 -21.60 -9.08
C GLU A 863 -35.13 -20.42 -8.47
N LEU A 864 -34.05 -20.02 -9.14
CA LEU A 864 -33.48 -18.69 -9.01
C LEU A 864 -34.57 -17.68 -9.41
N PRO A 865 -34.77 -16.59 -8.65
CA PRO A 865 -35.79 -15.61 -8.96
C PRO A 865 -35.61 -15.10 -10.39
N LYS A 866 -36.67 -15.24 -11.22
CA LYS A 866 -36.66 -14.83 -12.62
C LYS A 866 -36.28 -13.34 -12.70
N PRO A 867 -35.17 -12.98 -13.38
CA PRO A 867 -34.69 -11.62 -13.38
C PRO A 867 -35.61 -10.72 -14.20
N SER A 868 -36.13 -9.66 -13.58
CA SER A 868 -36.75 -8.55 -14.31
C SER A 868 -35.66 -7.77 -15.08
N LYS A 869 -36.02 -7.23 -16.26
CA LYS A 869 -35.12 -6.46 -17.15
C LYS A 869 -34.51 -5.19 -16.51
N GLU A 870 -34.85 -4.87 -15.27
CA GLU A 870 -34.47 -3.63 -14.58
C GLU A 870 -33.37 -3.80 -13.50
N ASN A 871 -32.94 -5.02 -13.20
CA ASN A 871 -32.36 -5.31 -11.88
C ASN A 871 -30.84 -5.08 -11.75
N LYS A 872 -30.42 -4.24 -10.79
CA LYS A 872 -29.00 -3.92 -10.49
C LYS A 872 -28.21 -5.14 -10.04
N LEU A 873 -28.87 -6.04 -9.32
CA LEU A 873 -28.33 -7.31 -8.81
C LEU A 873 -27.88 -8.21 -9.98
N TYR A 874 -28.69 -8.30 -11.03
CA TYR A 874 -28.33 -9.01 -12.26
C TYR A 874 -27.04 -8.45 -12.88
N ARG A 875 -26.88 -7.12 -12.88
CA ARG A 875 -25.67 -6.49 -13.44
C ARG A 875 -24.44 -6.75 -12.59
N ALA A 876 -24.54 -6.67 -11.26
CA ALA A 876 -23.43 -7.01 -10.37
C ALA A 876 -23.02 -8.48 -10.55
N GLU A 877 -24.00 -9.37 -10.64
CA GLU A 877 -23.82 -10.79 -10.86
C GLU A 877 -23.08 -11.10 -12.17
N HIS A 878 -23.46 -10.46 -13.29
CA HIS A 878 -22.96 -10.83 -14.62
C HIS A 878 -21.83 -9.93 -15.13
N LEU A 879 -21.84 -8.64 -14.79
CA LEU A 879 -20.87 -7.65 -15.27
C LEU A 879 -19.80 -7.32 -14.23
N GLY A 880 -20.02 -7.66 -12.96
CA GLY A 880 -19.18 -7.30 -11.82
C GLY A 880 -19.59 -5.98 -11.16
N LEU A 881 -19.15 -5.79 -9.92
CA LEU A 881 -19.46 -4.67 -9.02
C LEU A 881 -19.26 -3.30 -9.69
N HIS A 882 -18.07 -3.05 -10.22
CA HIS A 882 -17.71 -1.72 -10.72
C HIS A 882 -18.56 -1.30 -11.92
N GLN A 883 -18.83 -2.22 -12.85
CA GLN A 883 -19.67 -1.91 -14.00
C GLN A 883 -21.11 -1.62 -13.57
N ALA A 884 -21.62 -2.36 -12.59
CA ALA A 884 -22.95 -2.09 -12.04
C ALA A 884 -23.05 -0.69 -11.41
N ILE A 885 -22.04 -0.25 -10.64
CA ILE A 885 -22.02 1.08 -10.01
C ILE A 885 -21.80 2.19 -11.04
N MET A 886 -20.92 2.01 -12.02
CA MET A 886 -20.71 2.97 -13.11
C MET A 886 -22.01 3.24 -13.89
N ASP A 887 -22.71 2.18 -14.27
CA ASP A 887 -23.99 2.27 -14.97
C ASP A 887 -25.06 2.98 -14.13
N LEU A 888 -25.13 2.65 -12.83
CA LEU A 888 -26.05 3.29 -11.89
C LEU A 888 -25.78 4.79 -11.78
N THR A 889 -24.50 5.17 -11.67
CA THR A 889 -24.06 6.57 -11.58
C THR A 889 -24.43 7.35 -12.83
N LEU A 890 -24.24 6.77 -14.03
CA LEU A 890 -24.66 7.36 -15.30
C LEU A 890 -26.18 7.55 -15.37
N ARG A 891 -26.96 6.55 -14.97
CA ARG A 891 -28.43 6.62 -14.97
C ARG A 891 -28.95 7.71 -14.05
N ARG A 892 -28.43 7.80 -12.82
CA ARG A 892 -28.80 8.85 -11.85
C ARG A 892 -28.48 10.25 -12.38
N THR A 893 -27.27 10.41 -12.94
CA THR A 893 -26.83 11.69 -13.52
C THR A 893 -27.67 12.12 -14.73
N LYS A 894 -28.08 11.17 -15.60
CA LYS A 894 -28.95 11.45 -16.75
C LYS A 894 -30.38 11.81 -16.34
N THR A 895 -30.94 11.09 -15.37
CA THR A 895 -32.33 11.30 -14.90
C THR A 895 -32.48 12.67 -14.23
N ALA A 896 -31.52 13.06 -13.40
CA ALA A 896 -31.51 14.39 -12.77
C ALA A 896 -31.53 15.55 -13.79
N ARG A 897 -30.84 15.40 -14.94
CA ARG A 897 -30.85 16.43 -16.00
C ARG A 897 -32.22 16.63 -16.65
N LYS A 898 -33.03 15.56 -16.78
CA LYS A 898 -34.37 15.65 -17.40
C LYS A 898 -35.39 16.39 -16.53
N VAL A 899 -35.19 16.43 -15.21
CA VAL A 899 -36.10 17.09 -14.27
C VAL A 899 -35.75 18.58 -14.07
N SER A 900 -34.57 19.03 -14.50
CA SER A 900 -34.08 20.41 -14.36
C SER A 900 -34.52 21.38 -15.47
N LEU A 901 -35.59 21.09 -16.21
CA LEU A 901 -36.17 22.05 -17.15
C LEU A 901 -37.28 22.84 -16.43
N LYS A 902 -36.98 24.13 -16.15
CA LYS A 902 -37.90 25.12 -15.58
C LYS A 902 -39.33 24.96 -16.12
N LYS A 903 -40.33 24.98 -15.24
CA LYS A 903 -41.68 25.36 -15.68
C LYS A 903 -41.61 26.77 -16.28
N LYS A 904 -42.30 26.99 -17.40
CA LYS A 904 -42.38 28.29 -18.10
C LYS A 904 -42.91 29.44 -17.22
N ASP A 905 -43.45 29.16 -16.03
CA ASP A 905 -44.10 30.12 -15.14
C ASP A 905 -43.21 30.65 -13.99
N GLY A 906 -41.94 30.22 -13.89
CA GLY A 906 -41.04 30.71 -12.85
C GLY A 906 -41.34 30.20 -11.43
N SER A 907 -42.27 29.27 -11.26
CA SER A 907 -42.54 28.67 -9.95
C SER A 907 -41.47 27.63 -9.56
N PRO A 908 -41.07 27.54 -8.26
CA PRO A 908 -40.13 26.53 -7.80
C PRO A 908 -40.75 25.13 -7.92
N PRO A 909 -40.02 24.12 -8.41
CA PRO A 909 -40.52 22.75 -8.39
C PRO A 909 -40.72 22.29 -6.95
N LYS A 910 -41.77 21.50 -6.68
CA LYS A 910 -42.03 20.91 -5.35
C LYS A 910 -40.85 20.00 -4.96
N ALA A 911 -39.85 20.56 -4.27
CA ALA A 911 -38.58 19.92 -3.93
C ALA A 911 -38.73 18.61 -3.12
N ARG A 912 -39.84 18.45 -2.41
CA ARG A 912 -40.08 17.28 -1.54
C ARG A 912 -40.41 15.98 -2.30
N ARG A 913 -41.08 16.05 -3.47
CA ARG A 913 -41.36 14.85 -4.30
C ARG A 913 -40.17 14.41 -5.16
N PHE A 914 -39.20 15.31 -5.39
CA PHE A 914 -38.05 15.04 -6.25
C PHE A 914 -37.01 14.14 -5.59
N LEU A 915 -36.73 14.35 -4.30
CA LEU A 915 -35.81 13.51 -3.50
C LEU A 915 -36.32 12.08 -3.37
N GLU A 916 -37.64 11.89 -3.22
CA GLU A 916 -38.26 10.55 -3.26
C GLU A 916 -38.12 9.93 -4.66
N SER A 917 -38.43 10.66 -5.73
CA SER A 917 -38.40 10.11 -7.10
C SER A 917 -37.03 9.68 -7.65
N LEU A 918 -35.92 10.23 -7.13
CA LEU A 918 -34.56 9.84 -7.56
C LEU A 918 -34.05 8.57 -6.87
N TYR A 919 -34.67 8.19 -5.75
CA TYR A 919 -34.24 7.10 -4.88
C TYR A 919 -35.36 6.09 -4.57
N ASP A 920 -36.53 6.26 -5.17
CA ASP A 920 -37.62 5.31 -5.06
C ASP A 920 -37.24 3.99 -5.74
N SER A 921 -37.12 2.94 -4.93
CA SER A 921 -36.95 1.55 -5.34
C SER A 921 -38.18 0.72 -5.00
N SER A 922 -39.32 1.37 -4.72
CA SER A 922 -40.53 0.74 -4.21
C SER A 922 -41.71 0.66 -5.19
N THR A 923 -41.42 0.55 -6.49
CA THR A 923 -42.40 -0.04 -7.42
C THR A 923 -41.95 -1.46 -7.78
N PRO A 924 -42.81 -2.48 -7.56
CA PRO A 924 -42.45 -3.90 -7.53
C PRO A 924 -41.86 -4.43 -8.83
#